data_AF-A0A964P6T8-F1
#
_entry.id   AF-A0A964P6T8-F1
#
_cell.length_a   1.000
_cell.length_b   1.000
_cell.length_c   1.000
_cell.angle_alpha   90.00
_cell.angle_beta   90.00
_cell.angle_gamma   90.00
#
_symmetry.space_group_name_H-M   'P 1'
#
loop_
_entity.id
_entity.type
_entity.pdbx_description
1 polymer ?
#
loop_
_entity_poly.entity_id
_entity_poly.type
_entity_poly.pdbx_seq_one_letter_code
_entity_poly.pdbx_strand_id
1 'polypeptide(L)'
;MLRIAVPFFLALAASTASAQTTTSFVNDVQPILTRLGCNQGSCHGKGSGQNGFRLSLRGYAPEWDHAWITRELNTRRINPINPEASLLLQKPTGQAAHEGGVVMAVGGREYNVLLEWIRGGAPGINKDDPSVRRLAIEQIGRTLKAGETHPLKVRAEYTDGQSKDVTWLTKFDSNDAGVASVTPAGLVKVERHGETAIRAMFQGQVAVAVVTAPFDTPIKPDLYAAKNNFIDEHVFKKLADLRIEPSDPSSDTQFLRRVYLDAMGIVPTPDEVRAFLADKTPNKRARLIDAVLERSEFVDFWTMHLNDLLMNRKESDHDVRGVKGVRSFHEWIRKQVAVNRPWDEMTRDLLTVAGSTDAHPELGYTIVSVGEQRESHKSTVVANAAQTFLGVRIGCAQCHNHPLEKYTQDDYYHFAGYFSRIRFDRKDPKMGPTTLSVSMPDVNQNKNPVGVTQPRTNKFLAPQPLDRTLTKIEPGQDPRAAITDWITNPKNEFFAGAMVNRIWAHYFNAGLVEPVDDLRESNPPTNPELWKALVKEFVAKKYDRKHLMRLILNSRAYQLSSTTKSTNEKDQRFYSHYLARKLQPEVLHDAIYSLTGVADEFHGHPYGMRAVQIPDTAMKSSFFAAFGRPERLTACACERFTDVNLQHSLHLQCSSESNRKLTATYGRLAGMLKSKKTDQELTDELFLIAVGRLPKDTERATCLAHVQSHTEADRRTSAYQNIVWALMNTKEFLFNH
;
A
#
# COMPACT_ATOMS: atom_id res chain seq x y z
N MET A 1 -79.51 -55.86 27.90
CA MET A 1 -79.79 -54.62 28.64
C MET A 1 -78.47 -53.94 28.95
N LEU A 2 -78.36 -52.67 28.54
CA LEU A 2 -77.47 -51.59 29.01
C LEU A 2 -76.24 -51.93 29.88
N ARG A 3 -75.06 -51.43 29.48
CA ARG A 3 -74.52 -50.14 29.98
C ARG A 3 -73.26 -49.73 29.18
N ILE A 4 -73.29 -48.48 28.73
CA ILE A 4 -72.24 -47.75 28.02
C ILE A 4 -71.18 -47.32 29.06
N ALA A 5 -69.90 -47.52 28.74
CA ALA A 5 -68.79 -46.87 29.42
C ALA A 5 -67.81 -46.34 28.35
N VAL A 6 -67.79 -45.02 28.17
CA VAL A 6 -66.86 -44.29 27.30
C VAL A 6 -65.59 -44.00 28.11
N PRO A 7 -64.38 -44.34 27.63
CA PRO A 7 -63.15 -43.97 28.31
C PRO A 7 -62.77 -42.52 27.95
N PHE A 8 -62.51 -41.72 28.98
CA PHE A 8 -62.04 -40.34 28.88
C PHE A 8 -60.54 -40.36 28.54
N PHE A 9 -60.18 -40.14 27.27
CA PHE A 9 -58.80 -39.86 26.88
C PHE A 9 -58.50 -38.38 27.15
N LEU A 10 -57.70 -38.11 28.18
CA LEU A 10 -57.06 -36.80 28.35
C LEU A 10 -55.96 -36.67 27.28
N ALA A 11 -56.25 -35.92 26.21
CA ALA A 11 -55.22 -35.43 25.31
C ALA A 11 -54.49 -34.27 26.00
N LEU A 12 -53.30 -34.53 26.56
CA LEU A 12 -52.34 -33.47 26.86
C LEU A 12 -51.87 -32.88 25.52
N ALA A 13 -52.47 -31.77 25.11
CA ALA A 13 -51.91 -30.90 24.10
C ALA A 13 -50.59 -30.33 24.66
N ALA A 14 -49.47 -30.93 24.29
CA ALA A 14 -48.17 -30.30 24.43
C ALA A 14 -48.19 -29.05 23.54
N SER A 15 -48.40 -27.88 24.15
CA SER A 15 -48.13 -26.61 23.49
C SER A 15 -46.62 -26.55 23.25
N THR A 16 -46.20 -26.83 22.01
CA THR A 16 -44.91 -26.38 21.53
C THR A 16 -44.99 -24.86 21.45
N ALA A 17 -44.75 -24.20 22.58
CA ALA A 17 -44.39 -22.80 22.60
C ALA A 17 -43.13 -22.68 21.73
N SER A 18 -43.31 -22.18 20.50
CA SER A 18 -42.21 -21.66 19.71
C SER A 18 -41.45 -20.70 20.61
N ALA A 19 -40.21 -21.02 20.96
CA ALA A 19 -39.34 -20.10 21.66
C ALA A 19 -39.22 -18.86 20.76
N GLN A 20 -39.92 -17.78 21.13
CA GLN A 20 -39.75 -16.48 20.49
C GLN A 20 -38.28 -16.11 20.64
N THR A 21 -37.50 -16.27 19.56
CA THR A 21 -36.13 -15.80 19.50
C THR A 21 -36.19 -14.29 19.65
N THR A 22 -35.85 -13.79 20.83
CA THR A 22 -35.74 -12.36 21.11
C THR A 22 -34.74 -11.72 20.16
N THR A 23 -35.15 -10.66 19.46
CA THR A 23 -34.29 -9.92 18.52
C THR A 23 -33.04 -9.42 19.24
N SER A 24 -31.86 -9.81 18.74
CA SER A 24 -30.57 -9.42 19.32
C SER A 24 -30.16 -8.04 18.82
N PHE A 25 -29.71 -7.19 19.74
CA PHE A 25 -29.19 -5.88 19.36
C PHE A 25 -27.94 -6.01 18.47
N VAL A 26 -27.04 -6.94 18.79
CA VAL A 26 -25.78 -7.13 18.06
C VAL A 26 -26.02 -7.86 16.73
N ASN A 27 -26.88 -8.89 16.74
CA ASN A 27 -27.05 -9.75 15.57
C ASN A 27 -28.07 -9.24 14.55
N ASP A 28 -29.09 -8.50 14.98
CA ASP A 28 -30.19 -8.09 14.10
C ASP A 28 -30.26 -6.56 13.93
N VAL A 29 -30.14 -5.78 15.01
CA VAL A 29 -30.33 -4.31 14.98
C VAL A 29 -29.09 -3.57 14.46
N GLN A 30 -27.93 -3.80 15.05
CA GLN A 30 -26.69 -3.11 14.71
C GLN A 30 -26.29 -3.27 13.22
N PRO A 31 -26.45 -4.45 12.58
CA PRO A 31 -26.14 -4.61 11.17
C PRO A 31 -27.08 -3.80 10.27
N ILE A 32 -28.36 -3.67 10.63
CA ILE A 32 -29.31 -2.80 9.90
C ILE A 32 -28.83 -1.35 9.93
N LEU A 33 -28.47 -0.83 11.11
CA LEU A 33 -27.96 0.56 11.24
C LEU A 33 -26.70 0.78 10.40
N THR A 34 -25.86 -0.25 10.27
CA THR A 34 -24.63 -0.19 9.47
C THR A 34 -24.91 -0.23 7.98
N ARG A 35 -25.79 -1.13 7.55
CA ARG A 35 -26.22 -1.31 6.17
C ARG A 35 -26.91 -0.07 5.62
N LEU A 36 -27.81 0.53 6.41
CA LEU A 36 -28.53 1.75 6.05
C LEU A 36 -27.65 3.02 6.09
N GLY A 37 -26.39 2.89 6.53
CA GLY A 37 -25.44 4.00 6.59
C GLY A 37 -25.62 4.93 7.79
N CYS A 38 -26.51 4.62 8.74
CA CYS A 38 -26.82 5.48 9.89
C CYS A 38 -25.57 5.77 10.74
N ASN A 39 -24.72 4.77 10.94
CA ASN A 39 -23.51 4.86 11.76
C ASN A 39 -22.23 5.14 10.95
N GLN A 40 -22.34 5.72 9.75
CA GLN A 40 -21.18 6.16 8.96
C GLN A 40 -20.67 7.53 9.44
N GLY A 41 -19.40 7.84 9.17
CA GLY A 41 -18.76 9.09 9.60
C GLY A 41 -19.41 10.36 9.02
N SER A 42 -20.08 10.25 7.87
CA SER A 42 -20.87 11.35 7.29
C SER A 42 -22.19 11.63 8.02
N CYS A 43 -22.64 10.71 8.87
CA CYS A 43 -23.93 10.77 9.57
C CYS A 43 -23.72 10.70 11.10
N HIS A 44 -24.32 9.72 11.78
CA HIS A 44 -24.24 9.62 13.24
C HIS A 44 -22.94 8.96 13.72
N GLY A 45 -22.13 8.39 12.83
CA GLY A 45 -20.87 7.69 13.14
C GLY A 45 -19.67 8.58 13.47
N LYS A 46 -19.78 9.91 13.33
CA LYS A 46 -18.70 10.84 13.72
C LYS A 46 -18.68 11.03 15.23
N GLY A 47 -17.51 11.35 15.80
CA GLY A 47 -17.32 11.43 17.26
C GLY A 47 -18.29 12.37 17.99
N SER A 48 -18.72 13.46 17.35
CA SER A 48 -19.72 14.40 17.88
C SER A 48 -21.18 13.99 17.62
N GLY A 49 -21.42 12.99 16.76
CA GLY A 49 -22.73 12.68 16.22
C GLY A 49 -23.28 13.77 15.29
N GLN A 50 -24.50 13.59 14.80
CA GLN A 50 -25.23 14.56 14.00
C GLN A 50 -26.51 14.96 14.74
N ASN A 51 -26.74 16.28 14.91
CA ASN A 51 -27.94 16.84 15.52
C ASN A 51 -28.29 16.23 16.89
N GLY A 52 -27.26 16.04 17.74
CA GLY A 52 -27.41 15.48 19.08
C GLY A 52 -27.66 13.96 19.13
N PHE A 53 -27.51 13.23 18.01
CA PHE A 53 -27.53 11.77 17.99
C PHE A 53 -26.22 11.22 17.43
N ARG A 54 -25.62 10.31 18.18
CA ARG A 54 -24.36 9.64 17.83
C ARG A 54 -24.53 8.12 17.87
N LEU A 55 -23.78 7.48 16.99
CA LEU A 55 -23.54 6.06 16.90
C LEU A 55 -22.03 5.86 16.73
N SER A 56 -21.55 4.71 17.12
CA SER A 56 -20.17 4.29 17.01
C SER A 56 -19.91 4.04 15.54
N LEU A 57 -18.77 4.51 15.03
CA LEU A 57 -18.44 4.39 13.61
C LEU A 57 -18.51 2.93 13.15
N ARG A 58 -19.48 2.62 12.27
CA ARG A 58 -19.72 1.26 11.75
C ARG A 58 -20.06 0.23 12.84
N GLY A 59 -20.56 0.66 13.99
CA GLY A 59 -21.01 -0.23 15.05
C GLY A 59 -19.90 -0.90 15.84
N TYR A 60 -18.72 -0.29 15.90
CA TYR A 60 -17.57 -0.87 16.59
C TYR A 60 -17.73 -0.96 18.12
N ALA A 61 -18.63 -0.18 18.70
CA ALA A 61 -18.93 -0.16 20.14
C ALA A 61 -20.46 -0.28 20.36
N PRO A 62 -21.03 -1.49 20.18
CA PRO A 62 -22.48 -1.70 20.29
C PRO A 62 -23.02 -1.32 21.67
N GLU A 63 -22.19 -1.36 22.72
CA GLU A 63 -22.60 -1.00 24.08
C GLU A 63 -22.90 0.49 24.22
N TRP A 64 -22.18 1.32 23.45
CA TRP A 64 -22.43 2.74 23.36
C TRP A 64 -23.65 3.01 22.48
N ASP A 65 -23.77 2.33 21.35
CA ASP A 65 -24.91 2.49 20.43
C ASP A 65 -26.23 2.18 21.10
N HIS A 66 -26.30 1.06 21.83
CA HIS A 66 -27.47 0.70 22.60
C HIS A 66 -27.83 1.78 23.62
N ALA A 67 -26.85 2.26 24.40
CA ALA A 67 -27.07 3.28 25.42
C ALA A 67 -27.49 4.63 24.81
N TRP A 68 -26.88 5.05 23.71
CA TRP A 68 -27.22 6.30 23.01
C TRP A 68 -28.59 6.26 22.37
N ILE A 69 -29.01 5.10 21.86
CA ILE A 69 -30.36 4.89 21.35
C ILE A 69 -31.38 4.89 22.49
N THR A 70 -31.14 4.14 23.56
CA THR A 70 -32.16 3.82 24.57
C THR A 70 -32.23 4.80 25.75
N ARG A 71 -31.12 5.47 26.11
CA ARG A 71 -31.01 6.23 27.38
C ARG A 71 -30.78 7.72 27.21
N GLU A 72 -30.02 8.14 26.19
CA GLU A 72 -29.68 9.56 26.02
C GLU A 72 -30.91 10.43 25.69
N LEU A 73 -30.83 11.73 26.01
CA LEU A 73 -31.88 12.73 25.77
C LEU A 73 -33.25 12.30 26.32
N ASN A 74 -33.30 11.78 27.55
CA ASN A 74 -34.53 11.31 28.20
C ASN A 74 -35.32 10.32 27.33
N THR A 75 -34.61 9.33 26.77
CA THR A 75 -35.16 8.25 25.94
C THR A 75 -35.96 8.70 24.71
N ARG A 76 -35.80 9.95 24.24
CA ARG A 76 -36.60 10.54 23.15
C ARG A 76 -36.54 9.79 21.81
N ARG A 77 -35.59 8.87 21.62
CA ARG A 77 -35.39 8.16 20.35
C ARG A 77 -36.25 6.91 20.20
N ILE A 78 -36.70 6.34 21.33
CA ILE A 78 -37.58 5.18 21.39
C ILE A 78 -38.81 5.53 22.23
N ASN A 79 -39.99 5.20 21.71
CA ASN A 79 -41.23 5.30 22.46
C ASN A 79 -41.71 3.89 22.82
N PRO A 80 -41.52 3.43 24.07
CA PRO A 80 -41.92 2.08 24.47
C PRO A 80 -43.44 1.88 24.55
N ILE A 81 -44.22 2.96 24.67
CA ILE A 81 -45.69 2.91 24.74
C ILE A 81 -46.29 2.81 23.34
N ASN A 82 -45.74 3.58 22.39
CA ASN A 82 -46.13 3.55 20.98
C ASN A 82 -44.87 3.34 20.11
N PRO A 83 -44.39 2.10 19.98
CA PRO A 83 -43.15 1.75 19.26
C PRO A 83 -43.03 2.36 17.87
N GLU A 84 -44.11 2.41 17.10
CA GLU A 84 -44.20 2.96 15.75
C GLU A 84 -43.94 4.48 15.72
N ALA A 85 -44.19 5.18 16.84
CA ALA A 85 -43.89 6.59 17.00
C ALA A 85 -42.44 6.87 17.42
N SER A 86 -41.58 5.85 17.52
CA SER A 86 -40.16 6.02 17.82
C SER A 86 -39.45 6.82 16.73
N LEU A 87 -38.69 7.85 17.10
CA LEU A 87 -37.90 8.63 16.13
C LEU A 87 -36.88 7.77 15.38
N LEU A 88 -36.41 6.68 16.00
CA LEU A 88 -35.55 5.67 15.36
C LEU A 88 -36.22 5.01 14.13
N LEU A 89 -37.55 4.95 14.09
CA LEU A 89 -38.33 4.45 12.95
C LEU A 89 -38.79 5.58 12.04
N GLN A 90 -39.33 6.66 12.61
CA GLN A 90 -39.96 7.74 11.83
C GLN A 90 -38.98 8.53 10.96
N LYS A 91 -37.75 8.77 11.43
CA LYS A 91 -36.77 9.55 10.66
C LYS A 91 -36.27 8.78 9.43
N PRO A 92 -35.80 7.52 9.55
CA PRO A 92 -35.33 6.77 8.39
C PRO A 92 -36.42 6.42 7.36
N THR A 93 -37.71 6.43 7.75
CA THR A 93 -38.86 6.24 6.84
C THR A 93 -39.40 7.53 6.23
N GLY A 94 -38.89 8.70 6.64
CA GLY A 94 -39.39 10.00 6.20
C GLY A 94 -40.73 10.43 6.83
N GLN A 95 -41.23 9.70 7.83
CA GLN A 95 -42.41 10.12 8.62
C GLN A 95 -42.10 11.31 9.54
N ALA A 96 -40.81 11.55 9.82
CA ALA A 96 -40.30 12.76 10.47
C ALA A 96 -39.14 13.33 9.66
N ALA A 97 -38.93 14.65 9.75
CA ALA A 97 -37.85 15.32 9.02
C ALA A 97 -36.47 14.74 9.38
N HIS A 98 -35.72 14.36 8.34
CA HIS A 98 -34.41 13.76 8.45
C HIS A 98 -33.50 14.20 7.30
N GLU A 99 -32.40 14.88 7.63
CA GLU A 99 -31.40 15.32 6.65
C GLU A 99 -30.77 14.17 5.88
N GLY A 100 -30.67 12.98 6.47
CA GLY A 100 -30.16 11.78 5.82
C GLY A 100 -31.13 11.13 4.83
N GLY A 101 -32.31 11.73 4.61
CA GLY A 101 -33.32 11.24 3.67
C GLY A 101 -34.03 9.96 4.14
N VAL A 102 -34.77 9.37 3.20
CA VAL A 102 -35.49 8.10 3.39
C VAL A 102 -34.55 6.96 3.04
N VAL A 103 -34.25 6.11 4.02
CA VAL A 103 -33.31 4.97 3.86
C VAL A 103 -33.98 3.61 4.12
N MET A 104 -35.20 3.58 4.65
CA MET A 104 -36.00 2.34 4.76
C MET A 104 -37.48 2.60 4.53
N ALA A 105 -38.23 1.59 4.10
CA ALA A 105 -39.67 1.68 3.90
C ALA A 105 -40.45 1.29 5.17
N VAL A 106 -41.60 1.94 5.41
CA VAL A 106 -42.55 1.53 6.46
C VAL A 106 -43.05 0.12 6.16
N GLY A 107 -43.00 -0.77 7.15
CA GLY A 107 -43.38 -2.18 7.00
C GLY A 107 -42.36 -3.04 6.23
N GLY A 108 -41.22 -2.45 5.81
CA GLY A 108 -40.10 -3.18 5.24
C GLY A 108 -39.42 -4.11 6.25
N ARG A 109 -38.53 -4.98 5.78
CA ARG A 109 -37.86 -5.98 6.62
C ARG A 109 -37.04 -5.33 7.74
N GLU A 110 -36.26 -4.31 7.41
CA GLU A 110 -35.45 -3.54 8.36
C GLU A 110 -36.33 -2.85 9.40
N TYR A 111 -37.43 -2.22 8.95
CA TYR A 111 -38.39 -1.56 9.82
C TYR A 111 -39.02 -2.53 10.83
N ASN A 112 -39.45 -3.71 10.37
CA ASN A 112 -40.11 -4.69 11.23
C ASN A 112 -39.15 -5.25 12.29
N VAL A 113 -37.89 -5.51 11.94
CA VAL A 113 -36.88 -5.98 12.92
C VAL A 113 -36.61 -4.92 13.99
N LEU A 114 -36.45 -3.65 13.59
CA LEU A 114 -36.28 -2.56 14.55
C LEU A 114 -37.53 -2.37 15.43
N LEU A 115 -38.72 -2.48 14.85
CA LEU A 115 -39.99 -2.39 15.57
C LEU A 115 -40.19 -3.54 16.55
N GLU A 116 -39.87 -4.78 16.16
CA GLU A 116 -39.92 -5.96 17.03
C GLU A 116 -38.92 -5.83 18.19
N TRP A 117 -37.72 -5.34 17.93
CA TRP A 117 -36.74 -5.07 18.98
C TRP A 117 -37.26 -4.02 19.98
N ILE A 118 -37.87 -2.93 19.50
CA ILE A 118 -38.47 -1.91 20.38
C ILE A 118 -39.64 -2.50 21.19
N ARG A 119 -40.54 -3.26 20.54
CA ARG A 119 -41.68 -3.92 21.19
C ARG A 119 -41.23 -4.94 22.24
N GLY A 120 -40.10 -5.61 22.02
CA GLY A 120 -39.44 -6.49 22.97
C GLY A 120 -38.77 -5.78 24.15
N GLY A 121 -38.95 -4.46 24.29
CA GLY A 121 -38.35 -3.67 25.37
C GLY A 121 -36.94 -3.16 25.07
N ALA A 122 -36.53 -3.19 23.80
CA ALA A 122 -35.20 -2.77 23.34
C ALA A 122 -34.05 -3.43 24.15
N PRO A 123 -34.00 -4.78 24.24
CA PRO A 123 -33.02 -5.49 25.04
C PRO A 123 -31.60 -5.09 24.67
N GLY A 124 -30.74 -5.03 25.70
CA GLY A 124 -29.32 -4.71 25.58
C GLY A 124 -28.50 -5.83 24.96
N ILE A 125 -27.19 -5.68 25.02
CA ILE A 125 -26.26 -6.73 24.57
C ILE A 125 -26.39 -7.94 25.49
N ASN A 126 -26.69 -9.08 24.90
CA ASN A 126 -26.57 -10.37 25.56
C ASN A 126 -25.18 -10.95 25.30
N LYS A 127 -24.47 -11.34 26.37
CA LYS A 127 -23.12 -11.92 26.26
C LYS A 127 -23.11 -13.31 25.64
N ASP A 128 -24.24 -13.99 25.70
CA ASP A 128 -24.43 -15.34 25.13
C ASP A 128 -24.84 -15.28 23.65
N ASP A 129 -25.03 -14.09 23.08
CA ASP A 129 -25.30 -13.95 21.66
C ASP A 129 -24.11 -14.49 20.85
N PRO A 130 -24.36 -15.41 19.89
CA PRO A 130 -23.27 -15.96 19.10
C PRO A 130 -22.68 -14.86 18.20
N SER A 131 -21.36 -14.73 18.20
CA SER A 131 -20.63 -13.84 17.29
C SER A 131 -20.27 -14.52 15.97
N VAL A 132 -20.11 -13.72 14.91
CA VAL A 132 -19.70 -14.21 13.58
C VAL A 132 -18.23 -14.59 13.60
N ARG A 133 -17.93 -15.84 13.26
CA ARG A 133 -16.56 -16.37 13.08
C ARG A 133 -16.03 -16.14 11.67
N ARG A 134 -16.90 -16.28 10.66
CA ARG A 134 -16.51 -16.22 9.25
C ARG A 134 -17.63 -15.66 8.40
N LEU A 135 -17.25 -14.90 7.37
CA LEU A 135 -18.14 -14.46 6.30
C LEU A 135 -17.68 -15.07 4.97
N ALA A 136 -18.61 -15.51 4.14
CA ALA A 136 -18.32 -16.04 2.81
C ALA A 136 -19.35 -15.55 1.79
N ILE A 137 -18.89 -15.18 0.60
CA ILE A 137 -19.74 -14.97 -0.57
C ILE A 137 -19.87 -16.32 -1.28
N GLU A 138 -21.09 -16.84 -1.39
CA GLU A 138 -21.39 -18.04 -2.17
C GLU A 138 -21.25 -17.72 -3.66
N GLN A 139 -20.42 -18.49 -4.37
CA GLN A 139 -20.20 -18.44 -5.82
C GLN A 139 -19.85 -17.06 -6.39
N ILE A 140 -18.57 -16.79 -6.64
CA ILE A 140 -18.15 -16.08 -7.85
C ILE A 140 -16.94 -16.79 -8.44
N GLY A 141 -17.21 -17.80 -9.27
CA GLY A 141 -16.21 -18.43 -10.15
C GLY A 141 -16.55 -18.23 -11.62
N ARG A 142 -17.46 -17.29 -11.93
CA ARG A 142 -17.99 -17.09 -13.28
C ARG A 142 -17.43 -15.81 -13.88
N THR A 143 -16.87 -15.96 -15.06
CA THR A 143 -16.64 -14.89 -16.01
C THR A 143 -17.98 -14.29 -16.43
N LEU A 144 -18.16 -12.99 -16.25
CA LEU A 144 -19.37 -12.25 -16.62
C LEU A 144 -19.13 -11.45 -17.89
N LYS A 145 -20.17 -11.18 -18.68
CA LYS A 145 -20.09 -10.28 -19.84
C LYS A 145 -20.40 -8.84 -19.46
N ALA A 146 -19.89 -7.88 -20.23
CA ALA A 146 -20.28 -6.48 -20.07
C ALA A 146 -21.82 -6.33 -20.19
N GLY A 147 -22.42 -5.61 -19.24
CA GLY A 147 -23.87 -5.46 -19.11
C GLY A 147 -24.59 -6.58 -18.35
N GLU A 148 -23.93 -7.70 -18.05
CA GLU A 148 -24.52 -8.80 -17.28
C GLU A 148 -24.72 -8.41 -15.81
N THR A 149 -25.78 -8.94 -15.19
CA THR A 149 -26.04 -8.77 -13.76
C THR A 149 -26.04 -10.11 -13.03
N HIS A 150 -25.54 -10.11 -11.80
CA HIS A 150 -25.42 -11.32 -11.00
C HIS A 150 -25.73 -11.04 -9.53
N PRO A 151 -26.69 -11.77 -8.90
CA PRO A 151 -26.97 -11.60 -7.48
C PRO A 151 -25.90 -12.32 -6.64
N LEU A 152 -25.41 -11.64 -5.60
CA LEU A 152 -24.55 -12.25 -4.59
C LEU A 152 -25.38 -12.85 -3.47
N LYS A 153 -24.83 -13.91 -2.88
CA LYS A 153 -25.36 -14.49 -1.65
C LYS A 153 -24.25 -14.61 -0.62
N VAL A 154 -24.54 -14.20 0.61
CA VAL A 154 -23.55 -14.11 1.69
C VAL A 154 -24.01 -14.94 2.88
N ARG A 155 -23.16 -15.86 3.32
CA ARG A 155 -23.35 -16.64 4.54
C ARG A 155 -22.38 -16.24 5.64
N ALA A 156 -22.92 -16.09 6.84
CA ALA A 156 -22.16 -15.92 8.07
C ALA A 156 -22.19 -17.22 8.87
N GLU A 157 -21.02 -17.68 9.30
CA GLU A 157 -20.84 -18.79 10.24
C GLU A 157 -20.63 -18.22 11.64
N TYR A 158 -21.44 -18.68 12.59
CA TYR A 158 -21.48 -18.18 13.97
C TYR A 158 -20.71 -19.09 14.94
N THR A 159 -20.42 -18.56 16.13
CA THR A 159 -19.67 -19.27 17.19
C THR A 159 -20.37 -20.51 17.74
N ASP A 160 -21.70 -20.56 17.65
CA ASP A 160 -22.54 -21.70 17.99
C ASP A 160 -22.61 -22.78 16.88
N GLY A 161 -21.91 -22.57 15.77
CA GLY A 161 -21.91 -23.45 14.61
C GLY A 161 -23.06 -23.22 13.62
N GLN A 162 -23.99 -22.30 13.89
CA GLN A 162 -25.04 -21.96 12.94
C GLN A 162 -24.47 -21.22 11.72
N SER A 163 -25.07 -21.45 10.56
CA SER A 163 -24.78 -20.72 9.33
C SER A 163 -26.05 -20.05 8.81
N LYS A 164 -26.03 -18.73 8.64
CA LYS A 164 -27.21 -17.94 8.24
C LYS A 164 -26.94 -17.14 6.97
N ASP A 165 -27.96 -17.00 6.13
CA ASP A 165 -27.94 -16.04 5.03
C ASP A 165 -28.09 -14.62 5.59
N VAL A 166 -27.03 -13.83 5.39
CA VAL A 166 -26.93 -12.44 5.86
C VAL A 166 -26.82 -11.46 4.70
N THR A 167 -27.14 -11.89 3.47
CA THR A 167 -27.04 -11.06 2.25
C THR A 167 -27.75 -9.72 2.42
N TRP A 168 -28.97 -9.77 2.95
CA TRP A 168 -29.81 -8.59 3.19
C TRP A 168 -29.35 -7.72 4.37
N LEU A 169 -28.39 -8.17 5.20
CA LEU A 169 -27.76 -7.38 6.27
C LEU A 169 -26.34 -6.92 5.90
N THR A 170 -25.82 -7.42 4.78
CA THR A 170 -24.44 -7.19 4.36
C THR A 170 -24.32 -5.82 3.70
N LYS A 171 -23.23 -5.11 3.99
CA LYS A 171 -22.83 -3.93 3.22
C LYS A 171 -21.92 -4.38 2.07
N PHE A 172 -22.26 -3.97 0.86
CA PHE A 172 -21.46 -4.23 -0.34
C PHE A 172 -20.76 -2.97 -0.84
N ASP A 173 -19.53 -3.11 -1.31
CA ASP A 173 -18.78 -2.07 -2.01
C ASP A 173 -18.00 -2.70 -3.17
N SER A 174 -17.72 -1.94 -4.23
CA SER A 174 -16.81 -2.35 -5.30
C SER A 174 -15.47 -1.62 -5.17
N ASN A 175 -14.37 -2.32 -5.42
CA ASN A 175 -13.04 -1.69 -5.47
C ASN A 175 -12.84 -0.84 -6.75
N ASP A 176 -13.57 -1.15 -7.83
CA ASP A 176 -13.64 -0.33 -9.05
C ASP A 176 -15.06 -0.44 -9.62
N ALA A 177 -15.91 0.52 -9.22
CA ALA A 177 -17.29 0.61 -9.67
C ALA A 177 -17.41 0.88 -11.18
N GLY A 178 -16.34 1.35 -11.83
CA GLY A 178 -16.27 1.52 -13.27
C GLY A 178 -16.14 0.21 -14.02
N VAL A 179 -15.63 -0.86 -13.40
CA VAL A 179 -15.61 -2.24 -13.95
C VAL A 179 -16.87 -3.00 -13.58
N ALA A 180 -17.20 -3.07 -12.29
CA ALA A 180 -18.45 -3.67 -11.84
C ALA A 180 -19.01 -2.90 -10.64
N SER A 181 -20.27 -2.48 -10.76
CA SER A 181 -21.02 -1.84 -9.68
C SER A 181 -21.78 -2.89 -8.86
N VAL A 182 -22.13 -2.56 -7.62
CA VAL A 182 -22.94 -3.44 -6.76
C VAL A 182 -23.99 -2.62 -6.03
N THR A 183 -25.24 -3.10 -6.05
CA THR A 183 -26.35 -2.46 -5.34
C THR A 183 -26.36 -2.85 -3.86
N PRO A 184 -27.07 -2.11 -2.99
CA PRO A 184 -27.28 -2.52 -1.59
C PRO A 184 -27.92 -3.91 -1.46
N ALA A 185 -28.71 -4.36 -2.44
CA ALA A 185 -29.30 -5.70 -2.44
C ALA A 185 -28.30 -6.81 -2.79
N GLY A 186 -27.03 -6.48 -3.09
CA GLY A 186 -26.02 -7.44 -3.51
C GLY A 186 -26.11 -7.82 -4.99
N LEU A 187 -26.77 -7.01 -5.82
CA LEU A 187 -26.81 -7.23 -7.27
C LEU A 187 -25.59 -6.57 -7.91
N VAL A 188 -24.69 -7.37 -8.47
CA VAL A 188 -23.52 -6.91 -9.22
C VAL A 188 -23.93 -6.66 -10.67
N LYS A 189 -23.43 -5.58 -11.27
CA LYS A 189 -23.55 -5.28 -12.70
C LYS A 189 -22.17 -5.01 -13.29
N VAL A 190 -21.82 -5.69 -14.37
CA VAL A 190 -20.59 -5.41 -15.11
C VAL A 190 -20.81 -4.18 -15.99
N GLU A 191 -20.02 -3.13 -15.77
CA GLU A 191 -20.12 -1.87 -16.50
C GLU A 191 -19.17 -1.84 -17.72
N ARG A 192 -17.96 -2.41 -17.60
CA ARG A 192 -16.97 -2.53 -18.70
C ARG A 192 -16.10 -3.77 -18.52
N HIS A 193 -15.35 -4.12 -19.56
CA HIS A 193 -14.34 -5.19 -19.51
C HIS A 193 -13.23 -4.88 -18.50
N GLY A 194 -12.72 -5.91 -17.83
CA GLY A 194 -11.68 -5.82 -16.81
C GLY A 194 -11.90 -6.82 -15.69
N GLU A 195 -11.33 -6.53 -14.52
CA GLU A 195 -11.57 -7.33 -13.33
C GLU A 195 -11.62 -6.43 -12.09
N THR A 196 -12.53 -6.71 -11.17
CA THR A 196 -12.59 -5.99 -9.90
C THR A 196 -13.07 -6.89 -8.76
N ALA A 197 -12.76 -6.49 -7.53
CA ALA A 197 -13.19 -7.16 -6.33
C ALA A 197 -14.44 -6.49 -5.76
N ILE A 198 -15.47 -7.29 -5.47
CA ILE A 198 -16.65 -6.89 -4.71
C ILE A 198 -16.45 -7.32 -3.26
N ARG A 199 -16.53 -6.36 -2.34
CA ARG A 199 -16.36 -6.55 -0.92
C ARG A 199 -17.72 -6.64 -0.22
N ALA A 200 -17.89 -7.64 0.62
CA ALA A 200 -19.00 -7.84 1.53
C ALA A 200 -18.54 -7.62 2.97
N MET A 201 -19.24 -6.81 3.75
CA MET A 201 -18.95 -6.55 5.16
C MET A 201 -20.17 -6.81 6.04
N PHE A 202 -19.98 -7.58 7.10
CA PHE A 202 -21.01 -7.90 8.08
C PHE A 202 -20.38 -8.13 9.46
N GLN A 203 -20.84 -7.38 10.47
CA GLN A 203 -20.33 -7.43 11.86
C GLN A 203 -18.79 -7.41 12.00
N GLY A 204 -18.12 -6.54 11.24
CA GLY A 204 -16.66 -6.43 11.26
C GLY A 204 -15.93 -7.56 10.54
N GLN A 205 -16.63 -8.58 10.02
CA GLN A 205 -16.04 -9.56 9.11
C GLN A 205 -16.13 -9.06 7.67
N VAL A 206 -15.17 -9.49 6.85
CA VAL A 206 -15.07 -9.12 5.44
C VAL A 206 -14.95 -10.38 4.59
N ALA A 207 -15.62 -10.39 3.45
CA ALA A 207 -15.44 -11.37 2.39
C ALA A 207 -15.30 -10.64 1.05
N VAL A 208 -14.52 -11.21 0.14
CA VAL A 208 -14.31 -10.66 -1.20
C VAL A 208 -14.63 -11.70 -2.24
N ALA A 209 -15.18 -11.24 -3.36
CA ALA A 209 -15.34 -12.05 -4.53
C ALA A 209 -14.94 -11.27 -5.78
N VAL A 210 -14.23 -11.93 -6.69
CA VAL A 210 -13.62 -11.31 -7.85
C VAL A 210 -14.53 -11.48 -9.06
N VAL A 211 -14.84 -10.37 -9.72
CA VAL A 211 -15.64 -10.30 -10.94
C VAL A 211 -14.71 -10.08 -12.11
N THR A 212 -14.71 -10.98 -13.08
CA THR A 212 -13.85 -10.94 -14.26
C THR A 212 -14.71 -10.84 -15.52
N ALA A 213 -14.43 -9.83 -16.34
CA ALA A 213 -15.10 -9.53 -17.61
C ALA A 213 -14.08 -9.40 -18.75
N PRO A 214 -13.78 -10.47 -19.51
CA PRO A 214 -12.80 -10.46 -20.59
C PRO A 214 -13.22 -9.56 -21.74
N PHE A 215 -12.24 -9.12 -22.52
CA PHE A 215 -12.47 -8.35 -23.75
C PHE A 215 -13.06 -9.24 -24.86
N ASP A 216 -13.86 -8.67 -25.75
CA ASP A 216 -14.55 -9.47 -26.79
C ASP A 216 -13.59 -9.99 -27.85
N THR A 217 -12.48 -9.28 -28.09
CA THR A 217 -11.51 -9.62 -29.13
C THR A 217 -10.78 -10.92 -28.80
N PRO A 218 -10.91 -11.96 -29.63
CA PRO A 218 -10.13 -13.18 -29.46
C PRO A 218 -8.67 -12.91 -29.82
N ILE A 219 -7.75 -13.28 -28.93
CA ILE A 219 -6.30 -13.15 -29.12
C ILE A 219 -5.71 -14.53 -29.39
N LYS A 220 -4.77 -14.63 -30.35
CA LYS A 220 -4.12 -15.89 -30.71
C LYS A 220 -3.33 -16.45 -29.51
N PRO A 221 -3.51 -17.73 -29.12
CA PRO A 221 -2.81 -18.32 -27.98
C PRO A 221 -1.29 -18.23 -28.03
N ASP A 222 -0.69 -18.29 -29.23
CA ASP A 222 0.76 -18.23 -29.43
C ASP A 222 1.40 -16.93 -28.91
N LEU A 223 0.62 -15.84 -28.83
CA LEU A 223 1.10 -14.55 -28.30
C LEU A 223 1.40 -14.61 -26.78
N TYR A 224 0.87 -15.62 -26.08
CA TYR A 224 1.11 -15.87 -24.66
C TYR A 224 2.16 -16.97 -24.40
N ALA A 225 2.72 -17.57 -25.44
CA ALA A 225 3.56 -18.77 -25.32
C ALA A 225 5.00 -18.47 -24.85
N ALA A 226 5.54 -17.29 -25.17
CA ALA A 226 6.92 -16.93 -24.84
C ALA A 226 7.09 -16.75 -23.32
N LYS A 227 8.02 -17.47 -22.70
CA LYS A 227 8.24 -17.47 -21.25
C LYS A 227 9.72 -17.58 -20.93
N ASN A 228 10.22 -16.76 -20.01
CA ASN A 228 11.56 -16.85 -19.47
C ASN A 228 11.58 -17.53 -18.10
N ASN A 229 10.53 -17.33 -17.29
CA ASN A 229 10.36 -17.96 -15.98
C ASN A 229 8.88 -18.05 -15.57
N PHE A 230 8.61 -18.51 -14.34
CA PHE A 230 7.25 -18.70 -13.83
C PHE A 230 6.44 -17.39 -13.71
N ILE A 231 7.08 -16.23 -13.66
CA ILE A 231 6.36 -14.94 -13.66
C ILE A 231 5.56 -14.83 -14.95
N ASP A 232 6.18 -15.15 -16.08
CA ASP A 232 5.57 -15.04 -17.41
C ASP A 232 4.41 -16.02 -17.57
N GLU A 233 4.52 -17.21 -16.96
CA GLU A 233 3.41 -18.17 -16.92
C GLU A 233 2.15 -17.57 -16.29
N HIS A 234 2.28 -16.95 -15.12
CA HIS A 234 1.13 -16.39 -14.43
C HIS A 234 0.65 -15.07 -15.04
N VAL A 235 1.55 -14.18 -15.48
CA VAL A 235 1.17 -12.92 -16.13
C VAL A 235 0.45 -13.21 -17.44
N PHE A 236 0.99 -14.08 -18.30
CA PHE A 236 0.38 -14.35 -19.60
C PHE A 236 -0.86 -15.23 -19.52
N LYS A 237 -0.97 -16.10 -18.51
CA LYS A 237 -2.25 -16.74 -18.17
C LYS A 237 -3.32 -15.69 -17.83
N LYS A 238 -2.98 -14.71 -16.98
CA LYS A 238 -3.91 -13.62 -16.61
C LYS A 238 -4.34 -12.77 -17.81
N LEU A 239 -3.40 -12.42 -18.69
CA LEU A 239 -3.72 -11.70 -19.91
C LEU A 239 -4.59 -12.53 -20.85
N ALA A 240 -4.35 -13.84 -20.97
CA ALA A 240 -5.18 -14.75 -21.75
C ALA A 240 -6.61 -14.86 -21.19
N ASP A 241 -6.77 -14.98 -19.87
CA ASP A 241 -8.08 -15.01 -19.20
C ASP A 241 -8.89 -13.74 -19.47
N LEU A 242 -8.23 -12.59 -19.57
CA LEU A 242 -8.84 -11.30 -19.90
C LEU A 242 -8.90 -11.01 -21.40
N ARG A 243 -8.22 -11.79 -22.24
CA ARG A 243 -8.03 -11.56 -23.69
C ARG A 243 -7.37 -10.21 -24.01
N ILE A 244 -6.33 -9.86 -23.25
CA ILE A 244 -5.50 -8.67 -23.48
C ILE A 244 -4.23 -9.08 -24.20
N GLU A 245 -3.95 -8.46 -25.35
CA GLU A 245 -2.71 -8.76 -26.07
C GLU A 245 -1.49 -8.14 -25.36
N PRO A 246 -0.41 -8.90 -25.12
CA PRO A 246 0.84 -8.30 -24.65
C PRO A 246 1.48 -7.45 -25.76
N SER A 247 2.10 -6.35 -25.35
CA SER A 247 2.91 -5.52 -26.25
C SER A 247 4.13 -6.27 -26.76
N ASP A 248 4.76 -5.74 -27.81
CA ASP A 248 5.96 -6.35 -28.36
C ASP A 248 7.14 -6.21 -27.38
N PRO A 249 8.20 -7.02 -27.50
CA PRO A 249 9.38 -6.91 -26.65
C PRO A 249 10.07 -5.56 -26.81
N SER A 250 10.65 -5.05 -25.73
CA SER A 250 11.45 -3.84 -25.78
C SER A 250 12.70 -4.04 -26.66
N SER A 251 13.09 -2.99 -27.36
CA SER A 251 14.37 -2.95 -28.06
C SER A 251 15.54 -3.00 -27.06
N ASP A 252 16.74 -3.31 -27.54
CA ASP A 252 17.93 -3.39 -26.68
C ASP A 252 18.30 -2.04 -26.04
N THR A 253 18.09 -0.92 -26.73
CA THR A 253 18.33 0.41 -26.17
C THR A 253 17.31 0.76 -25.09
N GLN A 254 16.03 0.43 -25.29
CA GLN A 254 14.99 0.58 -24.28
C GLN A 254 15.31 -0.27 -23.04
N PHE A 255 15.61 -1.55 -23.24
CA PHE A 255 15.95 -2.47 -22.15
C PHE A 255 17.16 -1.98 -21.35
N LEU A 256 18.25 -1.59 -22.02
CA LEU A 256 19.47 -1.11 -21.36
C LEU A 256 19.20 0.12 -20.50
N ARG A 257 18.57 1.16 -21.07
CA ARG A 257 18.24 2.38 -20.33
C ARG A 257 17.33 2.08 -19.15
N ARG A 258 16.31 1.25 -19.36
CA ARG A 258 15.33 0.89 -18.35
C ARG A 258 15.96 0.18 -17.16
N VAL A 259 16.81 -0.82 -17.40
CA VAL A 259 17.50 -1.57 -16.35
C VAL A 259 18.44 -0.67 -15.56
N TYR A 260 19.16 0.25 -16.20
CA TYR A 260 20.03 1.20 -15.51
C TYR A 260 19.25 2.14 -14.58
N LEU A 261 18.12 2.67 -15.07
CA LEU A 261 17.27 3.56 -14.28
C LEU A 261 16.56 2.83 -13.14
N ASP A 262 16.00 1.65 -13.40
CA ASP A 262 15.23 0.89 -12.41
C ASP A 262 16.11 0.18 -11.37
N ALA A 263 17.32 -0.27 -11.74
CA ALA A 263 18.19 -0.99 -10.81
C ALA A 263 19.15 -0.07 -10.07
N MET A 264 19.62 1.02 -10.70
CA MET A 264 20.73 1.83 -10.18
C MET A 264 20.44 3.34 -10.13
N GLY A 265 19.29 3.80 -10.65
CA GLY A 265 18.94 5.21 -10.66
C GLY A 265 19.88 6.08 -11.49
N ILE A 266 20.47 5.55 -12.56
CA ILE A 266 21.40 6.28 -13.46
C ILE A 266 21.08 6.02 -14.93
N VAL A 267 21.60 6.87 -15.80
CA VAL A 267 21.58 6.68 -17.26
C VAL A 267 22.86 5.96 -17.68
N PRO A 268 22.82 4.98 -18.61
CA PRO A 268 24.03 4.32 -19.11
C PRO A 268 24.96 5.31 -19.81
N THR A 269 26.26 5.12 -19.67
CA THR A 269 27.26 5.90 -20.40
C THR A 269 27.26 5.53 -21.89
N PRO A 270 27.70 6.44 -22.79
CA PRO A 270 27.78 6.15 -24.22
C PRO A 270 28.58 4.88 -24.56
N ASP A 271 29.64 4.60 -23.83
CA ASP A 271 30.48 3.41 -24.07
C ASP A 271 29.79 2.12 -23.63
N GLU A 272 29.04 2.14 -22.52
CA GLU A 272 28.20 1.02 -22.10
C GLU A 272 27.09 0.74 -23.13
N VAL A 273 26.47 1.79 -23.69
CA VAL A 273 25.47 1.64 -24.76
C VAL A 273 26.09 0.97 -25.98
N ARG A 274 27.22 1.49 -26.48
CA ARG A 274 27.91 0.91 -27.65
C ARG A 274 28.33 -0.53 -27.41
N ALA A 275 28.90 -0.83 -26.25
CA ALA A 275 29.34 -2.18 -25.89
C ALA A 275 28.17 -3.17 -25.86
N PHE A 276 27.04 -2.79 -25.24
CA PHE A 276 25.86 -3.65 -25.15
C PHE A 276 25.19 -3.91 -26.51
N LEU A 277 25.17 -2.91 -27.39
CA LEU A 277 24.64 -3.05 -28.74
C LEU A 277 25.56 -3.89 -29.64
N ALA A 278 26.87 -3.83 -29.41
CA ALA A 278 27.85 -4.66 -30.11
C ALA A 278 27.85 -6.13 -29.64
N ASP A 279 27.45 -6.40 -28.39
CA ASP A 279 27.34 -7.77 -27.86
C ASP A 279 26.20 -8.54 -28.54
N LYS A 280 26.56 -9.66 -29.18
CA LYS A 280 25.64 -10.58 -29.87
C LYS A 280 25.38 -11.88 -29.08
N THR A 281 25.87 -12.00 -27.85
CA THR A 281 25.66 -13.19 -27.03
C THR A 281 24.17 -13.37 -26.73
N PRO A 282 23.61 -14.60 -26.88
CA PRO A 282 22.18 -14.84 -26.68
C PRO A 282 21.66 -14.47 -25.28
N ASN A 283 22.53 -14.52 -24.26
CA ASN A 283 22.21 -14.22 -22.86
C ASN A 283 22.69 -12.83 -22.40
N LYS A 284 23.01 -11.90 -23.32
CA LYS A 284 23.56 -10.58 -22.95
C LYS A 284 22.70 -9.80 -21.97
N ARG A 285 21.36 -9.91 -22.05
CA ARG A 285 20.43 -9.25 -21.11
C ARG A 285 20.55 -9.80 -19.69
N ALA A 286 20.64 -11.12 -19.53
CA ALA A 286 20.84 -11.75 -18.23
C ALA A 286 22.21 -11.38 -17.62
N ARG A 287 23.28 -11.40 -18.44
CA ARG A 287 24.62 -10.97 -18.02
C ARG A 287 24.65 -9.51 -17.59
N LEU A 288 23.93 -8.64 -18.31
CA LEU A 288 23.78 -7.23 -17.94
C LEU A 288 23.08 -7.09 -16.58
N ILE A 289 21.98 -7.82 -16.37
CA ILE A 289 21.23 -7.82 -15.10
C ILE A 289 22.16 -8.20 -13.94
N ASP A 290 22.94 -9.27 -14.08
CA ASP A 290 23.89 -9.67 -13.04
C ASP A 290 24.94 -8.60 -12.78
N ALA A 291 25.47 -7.98 -13.83
CA ALA A 291 26.46 -6.91 -13.70
C ALA A 291 25.91 -5.67 -12.97
N VAL A 292 24.68 -5.22 -13.29
CA VAL A 292 24.10 -4.03 -12.65
C VAL A 292 23.76 -4.24 -11.18
N LEU A 293 23.35 -5.45 -10.79
CA LEU A 293 23.00 -5.76 -9.39
C LEU A 293 24.23 -5.79 -8.46
N GLU A 294 25.44 -5.92 -9.02
CA GLU A 294 26.70 -5.93 -8.26
C GLU A 294 27.41 -4.58 -8.21
N ARG A 295 26.85 -3.55 -8.85
CA ARG A 295 27.43 -2.20 -8.86
C ARG A 295 27.17 -1.42 -7.58
N SER A 296 28.08 -0.50 -7.25
CA SER A 296 27.91 0.43 -6.13
C SER A 296 26.68 1.33 -6.29
N GLU A 297 26.30 1.64 -7.52
CA GLU A 297 25.18 2.51 -7.82
C GLU A 297 23.84 1.83 -7.51
N PHE A 298 23.75 0.50 -7.68
CA PHE A 298 22.64 -0.29 -7.18
C PHE A 298 22.53 -0.17 -5.65
N VAL A 299 23.66 -0.27 -4.95
CA VAL A 299 23.70 -0.16 -3.49
C VAL A 299 23.18 1.20 -3.05
N ASP A 300 23.68 2.30 -3.64
CA ASP A 300 23.25 3.66 -3.29
C ASP A 300 21.76 3.87 -3.56
N PHE A 301 21.26 3.39 -4.70
CA PHE A 301 19.87 3.56 -5.09
C PHE A 301 18.90 2.80 -4.19
N TRP A 302 19.18 1.53 -3.89
CA TRP A 302 18.35 0.74 -2.97
C TRP A 302 18.51 1.17 -1.51
N THR A 303 19.64 1.77 -1.16
CA THR A 303 19.82 2.45 0.13
C THR A 303 18.85 3.62 0.26
N MET A 304 18.67 4.44 -0.78
CA MET A 304 17.68 5.52 -0.77
C MET A 304 16.27 4.99 -0.52
N HIS A 305 15.86 3.94 -1.23
CA HIS A 305 14.55 3.31 -1.04
C HIS A 305 14.32 2.76 0.36
N LEU A 306 15.33 2.11 0.94
CA LEU A 306 15.24 1.64 2.32
C LEU A 306 15.29 2.79 3.34
N ASN A 307 16.00 3.89 3.07
CA ASN A 307 15.94 5.07 3.92
C ASN A 307 14.53 5.67 3.93
N ASP A 308 13.79 5.64 2.82
CA ASP A 308 12.40 6.09 2.81
C ASP A 308 11.50 5.16 3.62
N LEU A 309 11.59 3.85 3.35
CA LEU A 309 10.80 2.84 4.06
C LEU A 309 11.05 2.85 5.58
N LEU A 310 12.30 3.08 5.99
CA LEU A 310 12.73 3.13 7.39
C LEU A 310 12.70 4.55 7.98
N MET A 311 12.12 5.51 7.24
CA MET A 311 11.91 6.89 7.66
C MET A 311 13.17 7.59 8.16
N ASN A 312 14.33 7.37 7.53
CA ASN A 312 15.57 7.98 7.98
C ASN A 312 15.57 9.49 7.69
N ARG A 313 15.24 10.28 8.71
CA ARG A 313 15.19 11.75 8.66
C ARG A 313 15.66 12.37 9.95
N LYS A 314 16.06 13.64 9.91
CA LYS A 314 16.22 14.42 11.14
C LYS A 314 14.85 14.60 11.81
N GLU A 315 14.74 14.38 13.12
CA GLU A 315 13.50 14.68 13.85
C GLU A 315 13.28 16.21 13.84
N SER A 316 12.02 16.65 13.68
CA SER A 316 11.69 18.08 13.58
C SER A 316 11.87 18.82 14.91
N ASP A 317 11.45 18.16 16.00
CA ASP A 317 11.55 18.66 17.37
C ASP A 317 12.43 17.71 18.21
N HIS A 318 13.23 18.29 19.11
CA HIS A 318 14.15 17.59 20.03
C HIS A 318 14.96 16.46 19.37
N ASP A 319 15.58 16.74 18.23
CA ASP A 319 16.40 15.77 17.49
C ASP A 319 17.53 15.18 18.35
N VAL A 320 17.39 13.89 18.68
CA VAL A 320 18.32 13.17 19.54
C VAL A 320 19.35 12.35 18.75
N ARG A 321 19.23 12.33 17.41
CA ARG A 321 20.17 11.62 16.53
C ARG A 321 21.18 12.58 15.92
N GLY A 322 20.75 13.81 15.60
CA GLY A 322 21.60 14.75 14.89
C GLY A 322 21.95 14.28 13.49
N VAL A 323 22.72 15.11 12.78
CA VAL A 323 23.28 14.75 11.46
C VAL A 323 24.15 13.50 11.56
N LYS A 324 24.91 13.33 12.66
CA LYS A 324 25.77 12.16 12.89
C LYS A 324 24.95 10.86 12.94
N GLY A 325 23.89 10.79 13.74
CA GLY A 325 23.09 9.58 13.90
C GLY A 325 22.31 9.22 12.64
N VAL A 326 21.79 10.21 11.93
CA VAL A 326 21.11 10.03 10.64
C VAL A 326 22.05 9.47 9.57
N ARG A 327 23.28 10.00 9.48
CA ARG A 327 24.34 9.47 8.60
C ARG A 327 24.77 8.07 9.00
N SER A 328 24.95 7.81 10.29
CA SER A 328 25.35 6.49 10.78
C SER A 328 24.30 5.43 10.45
N PHE A 329 23.01 5.75 10.58
CA PHE A 329 21.94 4.84 10.19
C PHE A 329 21.88 4.63 8.66
N HIS A 330 22.07 5.69 7.87
CA HIS A 330 22.19 5.57 6.41
C HIS A 330 23.33 4.62 6.01
N GLU A 331 24.52 4.78 6.59
CA GLU A 331 25.66 3.91 6.31
C GLU A 331 25.41 2.46 6.75
N TRP A 332 24.70 2.26 7.87
CA TRP A 332 24.26 0.93 8.27
C TRP A 332 23.34 0.31 7.20
N ILE A 333 22.31 1.04 6.73
CA ILE A 333 21.41 0.56 5.66
C ILE A 333 22.22 0.24 4.41
N ARG A 334 23.14 1.14 4.02
CA ARG A 334 24.01 0.97 2.85
C ARG A 334 24.83 -0.30 2.93
N LYS A 335 25.42 -0.58 4.09
CA LYS A 335 26.15 -1.82 4.35
C LYS A 335 25.25 -3.05 4.21
N GLN A 336 24.02 -3.01 4.76
CA GLN A 336 23.09 -4.14 4.64
C GLN A 336 22.65 -4.41 3.20
N VAL A 337 22.49 -3.38 2.38
CA VAL A 337 22.21 -3.52 0.94
C VAL A 337 23.41 -4.10 0.21
N ALA A 338 24.62 -3.61 0.49
CA ALA A 338 25.85 -4.05 -0.16
C ALA A 338 26.11 -5.55 0.03
N VAL A 339 25.93 -6.05 1.25
CA VAL A 339 26.10 -7.48 1.57
C VAL A 339 24.87 -8.34 1.25
N ASN A 340 23.82 -7.73 0.69
CA ASN A 340 22.53 -8.37 0.40
C ASN A 340 21.97 -9.14 1.61
N ARG A 341 21.99 -8.51 2.79
CA ARG A 341 21.54 -9.18 4.01
C ARG A 341 20.06 -9.59 3.90
N PRO A 342 19.68 -10.83 4.29
CA PRO A 342 18.30 -11.30 4.31
C PRO A 342 17.35 -10.32 5.00
N TRP A 343 16.15 -10.13 4.44
CA TRP A 343 15.20 -9.14 4.95
C TRP A 343 14.69 -9.46 6.36
N ASP A 344 14.46 -10.74 6.67
CA ASP A 344 14.07 -11.23 7.99
C ASP A 344 15.12 -10.93 9.07
N GLU A 345 16.41 -11.12 8.77
CA GLU A 345 17.49 -10.76 9.68
C GLU A 345 17.56 -9.25 9.93
N MET A 346 17.44 -8.45 8.86
CA MET A 346 17.39 -6.99 9.00
C MET A 346 16.19 -6.54 9.83
N THR A 347 15.01 -7.13 9.62
CA THR A 347 13.80 -6.87 10.41
C THR A 347 14.01 -7.19 11.88
N ARG A 348 14.69 -8.30 12.19
CA ARG A 348 15.01 -8.67 13.58
C ARG A 348 15.89 -7.64 14.25
N ASP A 349 16.96 -7.22 13.59
CA ASP A 349 17.83 -6.16 14.14
C ASP A 349 17.03 -4.89 14.40
N LEU A 350 16.24 -4.42 13.43
CA LEU A 350 15.47 -3.17 13.52
C LEU A 350 14.42 -3.19 14.64
N LEU A 351 13.76 -4.32 14.89
CA LEU A 351 12.69 -4.42 15.89
C LEU A 351 13.20 -4.74 17.30
N THR A 352 14.31 -5.47 17.43
CA THR A 352 14.79 -6.00 18.72
C THR A 352 16.02 -5.28 19.25
N VAL A 353 16.66 -4.41 18.47
CA VAL A 353 17.84 -3.65 18.92
C VAL A 353 17.59 -2.90 20.25
N ALA A 354 18.62 -2.87 21.09
CA ALA A 354 18.70 -2.11 22.34
C ALA A 354 20.15 -1.68 22.57
N GLY A 355 20.37 -0.67 23.41
CA GLY A 355 21.68 -0.07 23.66
C GLY A 355 21.80 1.34 23.12
N SER A 356 23.04 1.77 22.87
CA SER A 356 23.38 3.15 22.50
C SER A 356 23.40 3.36 20.99
N THR A 357 22.96 4.53 20.51
CA THR A 357 22.99 4.92 19.09
C THR A 357 24.39 4.93 18.47
N ASP A 358 25.46 5.03 19.27
CA ASP A 358 26.84 4.94 18.76
C ASP A 358 27.24 3.50 18.42
N ALA A 359 26.75 2.52 19.18
CA ALA A 359 27.01 1.09 18.94
C ALA A 359 26.01 0.49 17.94
N HIS A 360 24.79 1.02 17.91
CA HIS A 360 23.65 0.49 17.17
C HIS A 360 22.95 1.58 16.34
N PRO A 361 23.49 1.96 15.17
CA PRO A 361 22.88 2.97 14.31
C PRO A 361 21.45 2.63 13.85
N GLU A 362 21.12 1.33 13.76
CA GLU A 362 19.79 0.82 13.40
C GLU A 362 18.67 1.23 14.37
N LEU A 363 19.02 1.70 15.57
CA LEU A 363 18.08 2.35 16.49
C LEU A 363 17.38 3.57 15.88
N GLY A 364 17.93 4.14 14.80
CA GLY A 364 17.31 5.25 14.07
C GLY A 364 15.85 5.00 13.70
N TYR A 365 15.49 3.78 13.29
CA TYR A 365 14.12 3.42 12.95
C TYR A 365 13.18 3.52 14.17
N THR A 366 13.58 2.94 15.31
CA THR A 366 12.76 2.95 16.53
C THR A 366 12.65 4.36 17.10
N ILE A 367 13.73 5.14 17.08
CA ILE A 367 13.73 6.53 17.59
C ILE A 367 12.72 7.39 16.82
N VAL A 368 12.75 7.36 15.49
CA VAL A 368 11.81 8.15 14.65
C VAL A 368 10.37 7.65 14.81
N SER A 369 10.17 6.35 14.96
CA SER A 369 8.85 5.76 15.14
C SER A 369 8.26 5.98 16.54
N VAL A 370 9.10 6.13 17.56
CA VAL A 370 8.66 6.49 18.91
C VAL A 370 8.46 7.99 19.05
N GLY A 371 9.31 8.79 18.41
CA GLY A 371 9.32 10.23 18.59
C GLY A 371 9.40 10.58 20.08
N GLU A 372 8.78 11.68 20.48
CA GLU A 372 8.89 12.22 21.85
C GLU A 372 8.01 11.50 22.89
N GLN A 373 7.33 10.41 22.51
CA GLN A 373 6.42 9.71 23.40
C GLN A 373 7.17 8.98 24.51
N ARG A 374 6.86 9.31 25.77
CA ARG A 374 7.39 8.61 26.95
C ARG A 374 6.94 7.15 27.00
N GLU A 375 5.71 6.91 26.57
CA GLU A 375 5.11 5.59 26.43
C GLU A 375 5.11 5.22 24.95
N SER A 376 6.10 4.43 24.55
CA SER A 376 6.30 3.98 23.16
C SER A 376 5.07 3.39 22.49
N HIS A 377 4.25 2.63 23.22
CA HIS A 377 3.03 2.03 22.67
C HIS A 377 1.95 3.05 22.29
N LYS A 378 2.08 4.32 22.70
CA LYS A 378 1.22 5.45 22.30
C LYS A 378 1.77 6.21 21.08
N SER A 379 2.95 5.84 20.59
CA SER A 379 3.56 6.46 19.42
C SER A 379 3.10 5.82 18.11
N THR A 380 3.65 6.31 16.99
CA THR A 380 3.44 5.73 15.66
C THR A 380 4.17 4.40 15.44
N VAL A 381 4.94 3.89 16.40
CA VAL A 381 5.73 2.65 16.25
C VAL A 381 4.88 1.44 15.93
N VAL A 382 3.67 1.38 16.50
CA VAL A 382 2.69 0.32 16.27
C VAL A 382 2.25 0.30 14.81
N ALA A 383 1.84 1.47 14.29
CA ALA A 383 1.39 1.63 12.91
C ALA A 383 2.55 1.47 11.92
N ASN A 384 3.70 2.06 12.22
CA ASN A 384 4.89 2.00 11.38
C ASN A 384 5.44 0.58 11.27
N ALA A 385 5.48 -0.21 12.36
CA ALA A 385 5.93 -1.60 12.31
C ALA A 385 5.02 -2.46 11.44
N ALA A 386 3.70 -2.34 11.62
CA ALA A 386 2.73 -3.06 10.79
C ALA A 386 2.81 -2.65 9.32
N GLN A 387 2.90 -1.34 9.02
CA GLN A 387 2.98 -0.86 7.65
C GLN A 387 4.32 -1.25 7.01
N THR A 388 5.44 -1.03 7.68
CA THR A 388 6.80 -1.31 7.17
C THR A 388 6.98 -2.79 6.88
N PHE A 389 6.71 -3.65 7.85
CA PHE A 389 7.09 -5.07 7.76
C PHE A 389 5.96 -5.97 7.25
N LEU A 390 4.69 -5.61 7.44
CA LEU A 390 3.55 -6.44 7.01
C LEU A 390 2.78 -5.81 5.85
N GLY A 391 3.06 -4.55 5.48
CA GLY A 391 2.27 -3.82 4.50
C GLY A 391 0.83 -3.59 4.97
N VAL A 392 0.58 -3.57 6.28
CA VAL A 392 -0.77 -3.45 6.86
C VAL A 392 -0.95 -2.07 7.47
N ARG A 393 -2.01 -1.35 7.05
CA ARG A 393 -2.38 -0.03 7.57
C ARG A 393 -3.23 -0.12 8.85
N ILE A 394 -2.65 -0.64 9.93
CA ILE A 394 -3.37 -0.82 11.21
C ILE A 394 -3.68 0.50 11.93
N GLY A 395 -3.12 1.64 11.51
CA GLY A 395 -3.25 2.93 12.19
C GLY A 395 -4.69 3.40 12.42
N CYS A 396 -5.61 3.15 11.49
CA CYS A 396 -7.03 3.48 11.69
C CYS A 396 -7.65 2.73 12.88
N ALA A 397 -7.13 1.53 13.20
CA ALA A 397 -7.60 0.70 14.30
C ALA A 397 -7.31 1.32 15.68
N GLN A 398 -6.43 2.32 15.79
CA GLN A 398 -6.11 2.98 17.05
C GLN A 398 -7.33 3.63 17.71
N CYS A 399 -8.21 4.25 16.92
CA CYS A 399 -9.34 5.04 17.40
C CYS A 399 -10.69 4.32 17.28
N HIS A 400 -10.86 3.43 16.31
CA HIS A 400 -12.08 2.66 16.04
C HIS A 400 -11.73 1.38 15.26
N ASN A 401 -12.62 0.40 15.08
CA ASN A 401 -12.31 -0.76 14.24
C ASN A 401 -11.94 -0.35 12.80
N HIS A 402 -11.00 -1.06 12.18
CA HIS A 402 -10.51 -0.73 10.84
C HIS A 402 -11.69 -0.67 9.84
N PRO A 403 -11.76 0.37 8.99
CA PRO A 403 -12.93 0.59 8.14
C PRO A 403 -13.10 -0.52 7.09
N LEU A 404 -12.01 -1.00 6.53
CA LEU A 404 -12.01 -1.86 5.35
C LEU A 404 -11.54 -3.28 5.66
N GLU A 405 -11.32 -3.66 6.92
CA GLU A 405 -10.71 -4.94 7.28
C GLU A 405 -11.18 -5.42 8.66
N LYS A 406 -10.97 -6.69 8.97
CA LYS A 406 -11.38 -7.37 10.21
C LYS A 406 -10.69 -6.91 11.50
N TYR A 407 -9.70 -6.03 11.40
CA TYR A 407 -8.92 -5.58 12.55
C TYR A 407 -9.76 -4.68 13.46
N THR A 408 -9.83 -5.06 14.73
CA THR A 408 -10.52 -4.31 15.76
C THR A 408 -9.59 -3.32 16.46
N GLN A 409 -10.18 -2.39 17.21
CA GLN A 409 -9.39 -1.53 18.08
C GLN A 409 -8.61 -2.33 19.13
N ASP A 410 -9.20 -3.42 19.63
CA ASP A 410 -8.53 -4.26 20.62
C ASP A 410 -7.31 -4.97 19.98
N ASP A 411 -7.40 -5.42 18.72
CA ASP A 411 -6.25 -5.98 17.98
C ASP A 411 -5.09 -4.97 17.87
N TYR A 412 -5.37 -3.68 17.68
CA TYR A 412 -4.32 -2.63 17.68
C TYR A 412 -3.60 -2.55 19.01
N TYR A 413 -4.34 -2.52 20.13
CA TYR A 413 -3.74 -2.39 21.46
C TYR A 413 -3.07 -3.68 21.93
N HIS A 414 -3.60 -4.84 21.56
CA HIS A 414 -2.90 -6.12 21.68
C HIS A 414 -1.54 -6.09 20.97
N PHE A 415 -1.48 -5.60 19.73
CA PHE A 415 -0.24 -5.47 18.99
C PHE A 415 0.70 -4.41 19.61
N ALA A 416 0.16 -3.30 20.12
CA ALA A 416 0.90 -2.27 20.82
C ALA A 416 1.59 -2.78 22.10
N GLY A 417 1.02 -3.83 22.73
CA GLY A 417 1.57 -4.51 23.90
C GLY A 417 3.03 -4.94 23.75
N TYR A 418 3.47 -5.32 22.54
CA TYR A 418 4.86 -5.73 22.28
C TYR A 418 5.87 -4.59 22.41
N PHE A 419 5.43 -3.34 22.23
CA PHE A 419 6.29 -2.16 22.32
C PHE A 419 6.24 -1.51 23.71
N SER A 420 5.41 -2.01 24.65
CA SER A 420 5.17 -1.39 25.97
C SER A 420 6.40 -1.32 26.89
N ARG A 421 7.49 -2.04 26.57
CA ARG A 421 8.65 -2.24 27.44
C ARG A 421 9.92 -1.50 27.05
N ILE A 422 9.89 -0.69 26.00
CA ILE A 422 11.05 0.12 25.59
C ILE A 422 11.03 1.48 26.27
N ARG A 423 12.19 1.95 26.69
CA ARG A 423 12.40 3.30 27.26
C ARG A 423 13.67 3.90 26.69
N PHE A 424 13.60 5.19 26.33
CA PHE A 424 14.76 5.95 25.89
C PHE A 424 15.31 6.83 27.00
N ASP A 425 16.62 6.77 27.22
CA ASP A 425 17.41 7.85 27.81
C ASP A 425 17.84 8.77 26.66
N ARG A 426 16.99 9.77 26.37
CA ARG A 426 17.18 10.73 25.28
C ARG A 426 18.17 11.81 25.69
N LYS A 427 19.21 12.01 24.88
CA LYS A 427 20.23 13.05 25.09
C LYS A 427 20.35 13.93 23.85
N ASP A 428 20.66 15.21 24.07
CA ASP A 428 21.10 16.07 22.97
C ASP A 428 22.35 15.44 22.32
N PRO A 429 22.43 15.35 20.98
CA PRO A 429 23.55 14.72 20.28
C PRO A 429 24.93 15.26 20.67
N LYS A 430 25.01 16.51 21.16
CA LYS A 430 26.25 17.13 21.65
C LYS A 430 26.65 16.68 23.05
N MET A 431 25.68 16.19 23.84
CA MET A 431 25.85 15.81 25.24
C MET A 431 26.10 14.31 25.42
N GLY A 432 25.80 13.48 24.41
CA GLY A 432 26.07 12.06 24.40
C GLY A 432 25.03 11.27 23.58
N PRO A 433 25.21 9.95 23.44
CA PRO A 433 24.30 9.15 22.65
C PRO A 433 23.00 8.85 23.39
N THR A 434 21.91 8.77 22.63
CA THR A 434 20.63 8.26 23.13
C THR A 434 20.72 6.75 23.32
N THR A 435 20.14 6.24 24.40
CA THR A 435 20.17 4.81 24.74
C THR A 435 18.75 4.26 24.84
N LEU A 436 18.48 3.14 24.17
CA LEU A 436 17.26 2.35 24.33
C LEU A 436 17.50 1.23 25.35
N SER A 437 16.63 1.16 26.35
CA SER A 437 16.58 0.06 27.32
C SER A 437 15.25 -0.69 27.20
N VAL A 438 15.27 -1.98 27.53
CA VAL A 438 14.09 -2.85 27.49
C VAL A 438 13.89 -3.44 28.88
N SER A 439 12.70 -3.26 29.43
CA SER A 439 12.31 -3.90 30.70
C SER A 439 11.77 -5.30 30.42
N MET A 440 12.54 -6.33 30.77
CA MET A 440 12.10 -7.71 30.65
C MET A 440 11.09 -8.07 31.75
N PRO A 441 10.16 -9.00 31.49
CA PRO A 441 9.23 -9.49 32.51
C PRO A 441 10.00 -10.22 33.62
N ASP A 442 9.60 -10.01 34.88
CA ASP A 442 10.16 -10.73 36.03
C ASP A 442 9.40 -12.04 36.31
N VAL A 443 9.90 -12.85 37.27
CA VAL A 443 9.27 -14.12 37.69
C VAL A 443 7.94 -13.86 38.42
N ASN A 444 7.72 -12.65 38.95
CA ASN A 444 6.55 -12.26 39.73
C ASN A 444 5.64 -11.31 38.92
N GLN A 445 5.20 -11.77 37.73
CA GLN A 445 4.47 -11.02 36.69
C GLN A 445 3.23 -10.22 37.15
N ASN A 446 2.82 -10.33 38.41
CA ASN A 446 1.75 -9.56 39.04
C ASN A 446 2.08 -8.07 39.26
N LYS A 447 3.36 -7.68 39.40
CA LYS A 447 3.70 -6.26 39.67
C LYS A 447 3.75 -5.40 38.41
N ASN A 448 4.08 -5.98 37.26
CA ASN A 448 4.17 -5.30 35.98
C ASN A 448 3.90 -6.29 34.84
N PRO A 449 2.63 -6.57 34.47
CA PRO A 449 2.32 -7.42 33.33
C PRO A 449 2.71 -6.78 31.99
N VAL A 450 3.12 -7.57 31.00
CA VAL A 450 3.37 -7.06 29.64
C VAL A 450 2.03 -6.81 28.96
N GLY A 451 1.86 -5.65 28.34
CA GLY A 451 0.60 -5.26 27.72
C GLY A 451 0.34 -3.77 27.85
N VAL A 452 -0.86 -3.37 27.47
CA VAL A 452 -1.33 -1.98 27.53
C VAL A 452 -2.78 -1.93 27.96
N THR A 453 -3.20 -0.79 28.49
CA THR A 453 -4.61 -0.54 28.78
C THR A 453 -5.29 0.06 27.56
N GLN A 454 -6.38 -0.57 27.13
CA GLN A 454 -7.24 -0.10 26.05
C GLN A 454 -7.99 1.16 26.53
N PRO A 455 -7.82 2.35 25.91
CA PRO A 455 -8.36 3.61 26.41
C PRO A 455 -9.90 3.73 26.46
N ARG A 456 -10.60 3.10 25.52
CA ARG A 456 -12.06 3.03 25.45
C ARG A 456 -12.65 2.10 26.52
N THR A 457 -12.11 0.90 26.70
CA THR A 457 -12.71 -0.12 27.57
C THR A 457 -12.08 -0.18 28.97
N ASN A 458 -10.96 0.51 29.18
CA ASN A 458 -10.11 0.42 30.37
C ASN A 458 -9.64 -1.01 30.70
N LYS A 459 -9.75 -1.95 29.75
CA LYS A 459 -9.27 -3.31 29.93
C LYS A 459 -7.78 -3.38 29.66
N PHE A 460 -7.07 -4.12 30.51
CA PHE A 460 -5.68 -4.49 30.26
C PHE A 460 -5.64 -5.59 29.20
N LEU A 461 -4.84 -5.39 28.15
CA LEU A 461 -4.68 -6.32 27.03
C LEU A 461 -3.23 -6.80 26.97
N ALA A 462 -3.04 -8.11 27.07
CA ALA A 462 -1.75 -8.76 26.88
C ALA A 462 -1.32 -8.73 25.40
N PRO A 463 -0.03 -8.85 25.06
CA PRO A 463 0.41 -8.86 23.67
C PRO A 463 -0.21 -9.99 22.86
N GLN A 464 -0.68 -9.68 21.65
CA GLN A 464 -1.20 -10.66 20.71
C GLN A 464 -0.93 -10.16 19.28
N PRO A 465 -0.48 -11.04 18.36
CA PRO A 465 -0.27 -10.69 16.96
C PRO A 465 -1.60 -10.46 16.21
N LEU A 466 -1.52 -9.92 14.99
CA LEU A 466 -2.70 -9.52 14.21
C LEU A 466 -3.53 -10.71 13.69
N ASP A 467 -2.95 -11.92 13.63
CA ASP A 467 -3.69 -13.15 13.33
C ASP A 467 -4.34 -13.80 14.56
N ARG A 468 -4.20 -13.16 15.74
CA ARG A 468 -4.74 -13.59 17.03
C ARG A 468 -4.18 -14.91 17.55
N THR A 469 -3.02 -15.35 17.05
CA THR A 469 -2.35 -16.53 17.59
C THR A 469 -1.87 -16.29 19.02
N LEU A 470 -2.07 -17.28 19.89
CA LEU A 470 -1.66 -17.18 21.30
C LEU A 470 -0.14 -17.06 21.37
N THR A 471 0.36 -15.96 21.94
CA THR A 471 1.78 -15.73 22.15
C THR A 471 2.04 -15.64 23.65
N LYS A 472 2.85 -16.55 24.17
CA LYS A 472 3.29 -16.52 25.57
C LYS A 472 4.67 -15.89 25.65
N ILE A 473 4.83 -14.88 26.49
CA ILE A 473 6.11 -14.20 26.75
C ILE A 473 6.57 -14.66 28.13
N GLU A 474 7.65 -15.44 28.17
CA GLU A 474 8.21 -15.96 29.42
C GLU A 474 9.03 -14.88 30.16
N PRO A 475 9.23 -15.02 31.48
CA PRO A 475 10.15 -14.17 32.23
C PRO A 475 11.53 -14.09 31.57
N GLY A 476 12.12 -12.89 31.54
CA GLY A 476 13.42 -12.63 30.91
C GLY A 476 13.41 -12.49 29.39
N GLN A 477 12.27 -12.71 28.70
CA GLN A 477 12.17 -12.56 27.25
C GLN A 477 11.76 -11.14 26.82
N ASP A 478 12.36 -10.64 25.74
CA ASP A 478 11.93 -9.40 25.09
C ASP A 478 10.60 -9.63 24.37
N PRO A 479 9.50 -8.92 24.70
CA PRO A 479 8.26 -8.98 23.95
C PRO A 479 8.45 -8.74 22.45
N ARG A 480 9.38 -7.86 22.08
CA ARG A 480 9.67 -7.53 20.68
C ARG A 480 10.26 -8.71 19.92
N ALA A 481 11.01 -9.60 20.58
CA ALA A 481 11.54 -10.81 19.97
C ALA A 481 10.39 -11.76 19.58
N ALA A 482 9.40 -11.93 20.46
CA ALA A 482 8.24 -12.78 20.19
C ALA A 482 7.43 -12.28 18.98
N ILE A 483 7.17 -10.97 18.88
CA ILE A 483 6.48 -10.43 17.69
C ILE A 483 7.35 -10.50 16.43
N THR A 484 8.66 -10.33 16.57
CA THR A 484 9.59 -10.47 15.43
C THR A 484 9.59 -11.89 14.88
N ASP A 485 9.56 -12.90 15.76
CA ASP A 485 9.46 -14.32 15.36
C ASP A 485 8.15 -14.59 14.61
N TRP A 486 7.05 -13.96 15.01
CA TRP A 486 5.78 -14.04 14.30
C TRP A 486 5.79 -13.28 12.96
N ILE A 487 6.33 -12.06 12.92
CA ILE A 487 6.45 -11.26 11.69
C ILE A 487 7.28 -12.03 10.67
N THR A 488 8.46 -12.50 11.06
CA THR A 488 9.41 -13.17 10.16
C THR A 488 9.09 -14.65 9.92
N ASN A 489 7.97 -15.16 10.44
CA ASN A 489 7.58 -16.55 10.24
C ASN A 489 7.36 -16.83 8.74
N PRO A 490 7.92 -17.92 8.17
CA PRO A 490 7.70 -18.32 6.78
C PRO A 490 6.23 -18.50 6.37
N LYS A 491 5.33 -18.75 7.35
CA LYS A 491 3.88 -18.87 7.12
C LYS A 491 3.15 -17.52 7.11
N ASN A 492 3.80 -16.44 7.54
CA ASN A 492 3.23 -15.10 7.55
C ASN A 492 3.35 -14.48 6.15
N GLU A 493 2.32 -14.67 5.33
CA GLU A 493 2.30 -14.16 3.95
C GLU A 493 2.40 -12.63 3.87
N PHE A 494 1.97 -11.89 4.90
CA PHE A 494 2.05 -10.42 4.90
C PHE A 494 3.50 -9.94 4.93
N PHE A 495 4.39 -10.61 5.65
CA PHE A 495 5.79 -10.19 5.75
C PHE A 495 6.54 -10.31 4.42
N ALA A 496 6.52 -11.52 3.83
CA ALA A 496 7.11 -11.76 2.53
C ALA A 496 6.39 -10.96 1.43
N GLY A 497 5.05 -10.95 1.48
CA GLY A 497 4.19 -10.25 0.54
C GLY A 497 4.45 -8.74 0.50
N ALA A 498 4.68 -8.09 1.64
CA ALA A 498 4.93 -6.65 1.68
C ALA A 498 6.20 -6.25 0.95
N MET A 499 7.28 -7.01 1.09
CA MET A 499 8.52 -6.75 0.35
C MET A 499 8.39 -7.14 -1.13
N VAL A 500 7.75 -8.28 -1.42
CA VAL A 500 7.48 -8.73 -2.80
C VAL A 500 6.68 -7.67 -3.55
N ASN A 501 5.59 -7.16 -2.97
CA ASN A 501 4.73 -6.17 -3.61
C ASN A 501 5.46 -4.85 -3.87
N ARG A 502 6.30 -4.39 -2.94
CA ARG A 502 7.10 -3.17 -3.11
C ARG A 502 8.13 -3.29 -4.21
N ILE A 503 8.88 -4.40 -4.25
CA ILE A 503 9.86 -4.65 -5.31
C ILE A 503 9.14 -4.80 -6.66
N TRP A 504 8.01 -5.50 -6.68
CA TRP A 504 7.19 -5.63 -7.88
C TRP A 504 6.69 -4.27 -8.40
N ALA A 505 6.06 -3.47 -7.53
CA ALA A 505 5.59 -2.13 -7.85
C ALA A 505 6.73 -1.22 -8.32
N HIS A 506 7.93 -1.38 -7.74
CA HIS A 506 9.11 -0.66 -8.18
C HIS A 506 9.51 -0.99 -9.61
N TYR A 507 9.33 -2.19 -10.13
CA TYR A 507 9.70 -2.50 -11.52
C TYR A 507 8.57 -2.34 -12.53
N PHE A 508 7.32 -2.50 -12.10
CA PHE A 508 6.16 -2.43 -13.00
C PHE A 508 5.37 -1.12 -12.90
N ASN A 509 5.74 -0.22 -11.98
CA ASN A 509 5.00 1.00 -11.66
C ASN A 509 3.54 0.75 -11.21
N ALA A 510 3.23 -0.49 -10.83
CA ALA A 510 1.96 -0.95 -10.29
C ALA A 510 2.21 -2.22 -9.47
N GLY A 511 1.75 -2.23 -8.22
CA GLY A 511 1.78 -3.39 -7.34
C GLY A 511 0.82 -4.50 -7.78
N LEU A 512 1.03 -5.71 -7.27
CA LEU A 512 0.03 -6.77 -7.34
C LEU A 512 -1.16 -6.41 -6.44
N VAL A 513 -0.91 -5.70 -5.34
CA VAL A 513 -1.92 -5.06 -4.50
C VAL A 513 -1.68 -3.56 -4.54
N GLU A 514 -2.74 -2.78 -4.77
CA GLU A 514 -2.71 -1.32 -4.73
C GLU A 514 -3.75 -0.80 -3.72
N PRO A 515 -3.40 0.17 -2.85
CA PRO A 515 -2.06 0.73 -2.63
C PRO A 515 -1.00 -0.30 -2.21
N VAL A 516 0.26 -0.09 -2.61
CA VAL A 516 1.39 -1.03 -2.42
C VAL A 516 1.57 -1.53 -0.98
N ASP A 517 1.26 -0.71 0.00
CA ASP A 517 1.43 -0.93 1.44
C ASP A 517 0.09 -1.03 2.18
N ASP A 518 -0.93 -1.55 1.48
CA ASP A 518 -2.29 -1.74 1.97
C ASP A 518 -2.76 -3.19 1.73
N LEU A 519 -1.92 -4.13 2.20
CA LEU A 519 -2.17 -5.56 2.18
C LEU A 519 -3.24 -5.90 3.20
N ARG A 520 -4.36 -6.44 2.70
CA ARG A 520 -5.51 -6.81 3.51
C ARG A 520 -6.34 -7.84 2.75
N GLU A 521 -7.09 -8.68 3.46
CA GLU A 521 -7.93 -9.73 2.85
C GLU A 521 -8.99 -9.10 1.94
N SER A 522 -9.42 -7.89 2.28
CA SER A 522 -10.41 -7.14 1.50
C SER A 522 -9.86 -6.46 0.23
N ASN A 523 -8.56 -6.57 -0.03
CA ASN A 523 -7.85 -6.01 -1.18
C ASN A 523 -6.95 -7.08 -1.82
N PRO A 524 -7.55 -8.08 -2.49
CA PRO A 524 -6.79 -9.21 -3.00
C PRO A 524 -5.84 -8.78 -4.12
N PRO A 525 -4.71 -9.51 -4.32
CA PRO A 525 -3.81 -9.27 -5.44
C PRO A 525 -4.52 -9.40 -6.80
N THR A 526 -4.12 -8.60 -7.78
CA THR A 526 -4.58 -8.66 -9.18
C THR A 526 -4.30 -10.02 -9.83
N ASN A 527 -3.26 -10.71 -9.36
CA ASN A 527 -2.93 -12.08 -9.74
C ASN A 527 -2.57 -12.92 -8.49
N PRO A 528 -3.55 -13.60 -7.87
CA PRO A 528 -3.32 -14.39 -6.65
C PRO A 528 -2.38 -15.59 -6.84
N GLU A 529 -2.31 -16.16 -8.05
CA GLU A 529 -1.41 -17.28 -8.33
C GLU A 529 0.04 -16.82 -8.39
N LEU A 530 0.29 -15.72 -9.12
CA LEU A 530 1.60 -15.06 -9.17
C LEU A 530 2.07 -14.61 -7.77
N TRP A 531 1.16 -14.01 -6.99
CA TRP A 531 1.43 -13.61 -5.62
C TRP A 531 1.97 -14.78 -4.78
N LYS A 532 1.25 -15.91 -4.78
CA LYS A 532 1.65 -17.12 -4.04
C LYS A 532 3.00 -17.66 -4.52
N ALA A 533 3.23 -17.66 -5.83
CA ALA A 533 4.50 -18.14 -6.40
C ALA A 533 5.69 -17.26 -5.99
N LEU A 534 5.55 -15.93 -6.06
CA LEU A 534 6.59 -14.98 -5.67
C LEU A 534 6.87 -15.01 -4.16
N VAL A 535 5.82 -15.05 -3.32
CA VAL A 535 5.96 -15.16 -1.86
C VAL A 535 6.68 -16.45 -1.50
N LYS A 536 6.28 -17.58 -2.09
CA LYS A 536 6.93 -18.88 -1.88
C LYS A 536 8.40 -18.86 -2.29
N GLU A 537 8.72 -18.28 -3.44
CA GLU A 537 10.09 -18.17 -3.93
C GLU A 537 10.95 -17.28 -3.01
N PHE A 538 10.42 -16.14 -2.58
CA PHE A 538 11.13 -15.22 -1.68
C PHE A 538 11.45 -15.88 -0.33
N VAL A 539 10.50 -16.61 0.25
CA VAL A 539 10.72 -17.40 1.47
C VAL A 539 11.73 -18.53 1.23
N ALA A 540 11.61 -19.28 0.12
CA ALA A 540 12.51 -20.38 -0.21
C ALA A 540 13.98 -19.92 -0.40
N LYS A 541 14.17 -18.68 -0.85
CA LYS A 541 15.47 -18.04 -1.03
C LYS A 541 15.92 -17.21 0.17
N LYS A 542 15.33 -17.46 1.35
CA LYS A 542 15.70 -16.80 2.62
C LYS A 542 15.63 -15.28 2.51
N TYR A 543 14.56 -14.78 1.93
CA TYR A 543 14.27 -13.35 1.83
C TYR A 543 15.36 -12.53 1.11
N ASP A 544 16.03 -13.16 0.12
CA ASP A 544 17.01 -12.52 -0.76
C ASP A 544 16.33 -11.55 -1.74
N ARG A 545 16.55 -10.25 -1.52
CA ARG A 545 15.97 -9.18 -2.34
C ARG A 545 16.58 -9.13 -3.73
N LYS A 546 17.91 -9.26 -3.87
CA LYS A 546 18.58 -9.27 -5.18
C LYS A 546 18.12 -10.43 -6.05
N HIS A 547 17.86 -11.61 -5.46
CA HIS A 547 17.29 -12.75 -6.18
C HIS A 547 15.92 -12.43 -6.77
N LEU A 548 15.03 -11.85 -5.98
CA LEU A 548 13.71 -11.44 -6.46
C LEU A 548 13.79 -10.40 -7.58
N MET A 549 14.67 -9.39 -7.42
CA MET A 549 14.93 -8.38 -8.45
C MET A 549 15.44 -9.02 -9.74
N ARG A 550 16.42 -9.92 -9.65
CA ARG A 550 16.96 -10.66 -10.80
C ARG A 550 15.88 -11.46 -11.52
N LEU A 551 15.00 -12.13 -10.77
CA LEU A 551 13.90 -12.90 -11.33
C LEU A 551 12.92 -12.01 -12.11
N ILE A 552 12.55 -10.86 -11.56
CA ILE A 552 11.66 -9.88 -12.21
C ILE A 552 12.31 -9.31 -13.47
N LEU A 553 13.55 -8.84 -13.40
CA LEU A 553 14.25 -8.24 -14.53
C LEU A 553 14.46 -9.22 -15.70
N ASN A 554 14.63 -10.52 -15.40
CA ASN A 554 14.73 -11.58 -16.41
C ASN A 554 13.39 -12.02 -16.99
N SER A 555 12.25 -11.62 -16.40
CA SER A 555 10.92 -12.00 -16.93
C SER A 555 10.67 -11.38 -18.31
N ARG A 556 9.93 -12.10 -19.14
CA ARG A 556 9.42 -11.57 -20.42
C ARG A 556 8.47 -10.40 -20.18
N ALA A 557 7.64 -10.46 -19.13
CA ALA A 557 6.71 -9.41 -18.75
C ALA A 557 7.42 -8.06 -18.48
N TYR A 558 8.53 -8.06 -17.74
CA TYR A 558 9.31 -6.83 -17.51
C TYR A 558 9.96 -6.30 -18.80
N GLN A 559 10.26 -7.19 -19.75
CA GLN A 559 10.92 -6.86 -21.01
C GLN A 559 9.95 -6.51 -22.16
N LEU A 560 8.68 -6.26 -21.87
CA LEU A 560 7.74 -5.73 -22.85
C LEU A 560 8.01 -4.24 -23.13
N SER A 561 7.70 -3.77 -24.33
CA SER A 561 7.76 -2.36 -24.71
C SER A 561 6.69 -1.56 -23.96
N SER A 562 6.92 -0.26 -23.77
CA SER A 562 5.88 0.69 -23.35
C SER A 562 4.94 1.09 -24.50
N THR A 563 5.31 0.78 -25.74
CA THR A 563 4.43 1.01 -26.89
C THR A 563 3.24 0.07 -26.78
N THR A 564 2.06 0.65 -26.58
CA THR A 564 0.81 -0.08 -26.40
C THR A 564 0.26 -0.57 -27.73
N LYS A 565 -0.61 -1.56 -27.64
CA LYS A 565 -1.53 -2.00 -28.70
C LYS A 565 -2.93 -1.49 -28.36
N SER A 566 -3.82 -1.45 -29.35
CA SER A 566 -5.19 -0.96 -29.16
C SER A 566 -5.97 -1.72 -28.07
N THR A 567 -5.63 -3.00 -27.86
CA THR A 567 -6.26 -3.87 -26.86
C THR A 567 -5.75 -3.66 -25.43
N ASN A 568 -4.59 -3.01 -25.27
CA ASN A 568 -3.90 -2.93 -23.98
C ASN A 568 -3.58 -1.49 -23.52
N GLU A 569 -3.88 -0.48 -24.34
CA GLU A 569 -3.62 0.94 -24.04
C GLU A 569 -4.19 1.41 -22.69
N LYS A 570 -5.32 0.82 -22.25
CA LYS A 570 -6.00 1.16 -20.99
C LYS A 570 -5.61 0.26 -19.82
N ASP A 571 -4.78 -0.75 -20.05
CA ASP A 571 -4.30 -1.62 -18.97
C ASP A 571 -3.28 -0.87 -18.13
N GLN A 572 -3.49 -0.84 -16.81
CA GLN A 572 -2.58 -0.22 -15.85
C GLN A 572 -2.22 -1.18 -14.70
N ARG A 573 -2.63 -2.45 -14.77
CA ARG A 573 -2.53 -3.37 -13.62
C ARG A 573 -2.32 -4.85 -13.95
N PHE A 574 -2.46 -5.25 -15.21
CA PHE A 574 -2.29 -6.63 -15.64
C PHE A 574 -0.95 -6.89 -16.34
N TYR A 575 -0.10 -5.86 -16.46
CA TYR A 575 1.28 -5.96 -16.94
C TYR A 575 1.38 -6.41 -18.41
N SER A 576 0.43 -6.00 -19.25
CA SER A 576 0.43 -6.24 -20.70
C SER A 576 1.53 -5.48 -21.45
N HIS A 577 2.09 -4.44 -20.85
CA HIS A 577 3.15 -3.59 -21.39
C HIS A 577 3.91 -2.93 -20.23
N TYR A 578 5.05 -2.32 -20.52
CA TYR A 578 5.78 -1.57 -19.50
C TYR A 578 5.12 -0.20 -19.27
N LEU A 579 4.73 0.08 -18.03
CA LEU A 579 4.12 1.35 -17.66
C LEU A 579 5.19 2.44 -17.55
N ALA A 580 5.23 3.32 -18.53
CA ALA A 580 6.17 4.44 -18.51
C ALA A 580 5.92 5.34 -17.29
N ARG A 581 7.00 5.71 -16.60
CA ARG A 581 6.93 6.46 -15.33
C ARG A 581 7.92 7.60 -15.29
N LYS A 582 7.53 8.69 -14.64
CA LYS A 582 8.40 9.84 -14.40
C LYS A 582 9.61 9.39 -13.57
N LEU A 583 10.79 9.89 -13.90
CA LEU A 583 11.97 9.67 -13.07
C LEU A 583 11.75 10.26 -11.67
N GLN A 584 12.24 9.56 -10.65
CA GLN A 584 12.24 10.04 -9.28
C GLN A 584 13.07 11.33 -9.18
N PRO A 585 12.72 12.25 -8.26
CA PRO A 585 13.39 13.55 -8.16
C PRO A 585 14.92 13.42 -8.08
N GLU A 586 15.43 12.52 -7.26
CA GLU A 586 16.87 12.29 -7.10
C GLU A 586 17.51 11.76 -8.40
N VAL A 587 16.86 10.79 -9.06
CA VAL A 587 17.34 10.21 -10.33
C VAL A 587 17.30 11.23 -11.47
N LEU A 588 16.25 12.05 -11.57
CA LEU A 588 16.14 13.10 -12.57
C LEU A 588 17.22 14.16 -12.36
N HIS A 589 17.43 14.58 -11.12
CA HIS A 589 18.49 15.51 -10.76
C HIS A 589 19.87 14.97 -11.16
N ASP A 590 20.16 13.71 -10.83
CA ASP A 590 21.41 13.05 -11.18
C ASP A 590 21.56 12.82 -12.68
N ALA A 591 20.47 12.60 -13.41
CA ALA A 591 20.47 12.53 -14.87
C ALA A 591 20.79 13.88 -15.52
N ILE A 592 20.25 14.99 -14.99
CA ILE A 592 20.59 16.36 -15.42
C ILE A 592 22.06 16.65 -15.14
N TYR A 593 22.57 16.25 -13.97
CA TYR A 593 24.00 16.34 -13.67
C TYR A 593 24.83 15.52 -14.68
N SER A 594 24.48 14.26 -14.93
CA SER A 594 25.19 13.41 -15.89
C SER A 594 25.24 14.02 -17.31
N LEU A 595 24.11 14.56 -17.77
CA LEU A 595 23.96 15.22 -19.07
C LEU A 595 24.82 16.49 -19.17
N THR A 596 24.74 17.37 -18.18
CA THR A 596 25.41 18.68 -18.21
C THR A 596 26.87 18.61 -17.78
N GLY A 597 27.26 17.59 -17.01
CA GLY A 597 28.56 17.50 -16.35
C GLY A 597 28.78 18.52 -15.23
N VAL A 598 27.72 19.23 -14.79
CA VAL A 598 27.79 20.30 -13.79
C VAL A 598 27.09 19.82 -12.51
N ALA A 599 27.87 19.47 -11.49
CA ALA A 599 27.33 19.02 -10.22
C ALA A 599 26.71 20.17 -9.42
N ASP A 600 25.73 19.85 -8.59
CA ASP A 600 25.25 20.76 -7.55
C ASP A 600 26.05 20.59 -6.27
N GLU A 601 26.09 21.66 -5.50
CA GLU A 601 26.65 21.64 -4.16
C GLU A 601 25.53 21.31 -3.17
N PHE A 602 25.67 20.17 -2.50
CA PHE A 602 24.81 19.80 -1.38
C PHE A 602 25.49 20.23 -0.09
N HIS A 603 24.95 21.24 0.58
CA HIS A 603 25.60 21.81 1.78
C HIS A 603 25.87 20.73 2.84
N GLY A 604 27.11 20.66 3.33
CA GLY A 604 27.55 19.65 4.28
C GLY A 604 27.91 18.28 3.67
N HIS A 605 27.93 18.17 2.34
CA HIS A 605 28.32 16.98 1.60
C HIS A 605 29.47 17.27 0.61
N PRO A 606 30.26 16.26 0.22
CA PRO A 606 31.31 16.43 -0.78
C PRO A 606 30.76 16.91 -2.13
N TYR A 607 31.51 17.78 -2.81
CA TYR A 607 31.19 18.20 -4.18
C TYR A 607 31.14 17.00 -5.13
N GLY A 608 30.12 16.93 -5.99
CA GLY A 608 29.92 15.82 -6.92
C GLY A 608 29.21 14.59 -6.33
N MET A 609 28.81 14.63 -5.06
CA MET A 609 27.93 13.61 -4.48
C MET A 609 26.59 13.59 -5.22
N ARG A 610 26.06 12.39 -5.49
CA ARG A 610 24.77 12.23 -6.17
C ARG A 610 23.60 12.46 -5.22
N ALA A 611 22.48 12.94 -5.75
CA ALA A 611 21.26 13.15 -4.98
C ALA A 611 20.74 11.86 -4.33
N VAL A 612 20.85 10.72 -5.03
CA VAL A 612 20.45 9.40 -4.49
C VAL A 612 21.28 8.97 -3.28
N GLN A 613 22.48 9.54 -3.08
CA GLN A 613 23.36 9.21 -1.97
C GLN A 613 23.06 10.05 -0.71
N ILE A 614 22.17 11.06 -0.79
CA ILE A 614 21.94 11.97 0.33
C ILE A 614 21.20 11.22 1.48
N PRO A 615 21.77 11.19 2.70
CA PRO A 615 21.21 10.44 3.82
C PRO A 615 19.84 10.90 4.29
N ASP A 616 19.53 12.19 4.20
CA ASP A 616 18.30 12.78 4.74
C ASP A 616 17.65 13.81 3.83
N THR A 617 16.49 14.26 4.28
CA THR A 617 15.57 15.17 3.57
C THR A 617 15.61 16.59 4.15
N ALA A 618 16.49 16.87 5.13
CA ALA A 618 16.55 18.16 5.81
C ALA A 618 17.10 19.29 4.91
N MET A 619 17.84 18.94 3.86
CA MET A 619 18.32 19.88 2.87
C MET A 619 17.16 20.45 2.04
N LYS A 620 16.89 21.74 2.22
CA LYS A 620 15.90 22.47 1.43
C LYS A 620 16.40 22.67 0.00
N SER A 621 15.60 22.22 -0.97
CA SER A 621 15.84 22.44 -2.39
C SER A 621 14.51 22.71 -3.08
N SER A 622 14.44 23.80 -3.86
CA SER A 622 13.25 24.12 -4.66
C SER A 622 12.97 23.06 -5.72
N PHE A 623 14.01 22.38 -6.23
CA PHE A 623 13.88 21.25 -7.13
C PHE A 623 13.21 20.06 -6.41
N PHE A 624 13.78 19.60 -5.29
CA PHE A 624 13.23 18.42 -4.60
C PHE A 624 11.82 18.65 -4.05
N ALA A 625 11.53 19.86 -3.57
CA ALA A 625 10.19 20.24 -3.15
C ALA A 625 9.19 20.25 -4.32
N ALA A 626 9.59 20.79 -5.48
CA ALA A 626 8.72 20.82 -6.66
C ALA A 626 8.43 19.41 -7.19
N PHE A 627 9.44 18.53 -7.22
CA PHE A 627 9.35 17.21 -7.86
C PHE A 627 8.85 16.05 -6.98
N GLY A 628 8.47 16.34 -5.72
CA GLY A 628 7.82 15.36 -4.84
C GLY A 628 8.76 14.41 -4.11
N ARG A 629 9.95 14.88 -3.71
CA ARG A 629 10.83 14.11 -2.81
C ARG A 629 10.11 13.90 -1.47
N PRO A 630 10.11 12.67 -0.91
CA PRO A 630 9.40 12.41 0.34
C PRO A 630 10.14 13.11 1.49
N GLU A 631 9.41 13.60 2.48
CA GLU A 631 9.99 14.11 3.73
C GLU A 631 10.39 12.96 4.67
N ARG A 632 9.90 11.75 4.37
CA ARG A 632 10.02 10.49 5.09
C ARG A 632 9.26 10.51 6.40
N LEU A 633 8.13 11.22 6.48
CA LEU A 633 7.33 11.36 7.70
C LEU A 633 6.63 10.05 8.10
N THR A 634 6.28 9.24 7.10
CA THR A 634 5.56 7.97 7.25
C THR A 634 6.28 6.86 6.50
N ALA A 635 6.01 5.60 6.87
CA ALA A 635 6.44 4.44 6.09
C ALA A 635 5.61 4.25 4.79
N CYS A 636 4.74 5.22 4.44
CA CYS A 636 3.87 5.10 3.29
C CYS A 636 4.66 5.11 1.99
N ALA A 637 4.44 4.11 1.15
CA ALA A 637 4.95 4.13 -0.23
C ALA A 637 4.38 5.34 -1.03
N CYS A 638 3.20 5.82 -0.64
CA CYS A 638 2.50 6.94 -1.24
C CYS A 638 3.09 8.33 -0.96
N GLU A 639 4.06 8.46 -0.04
CA GLU A 639 4.67 9.76 0.24
C GLU A 639 5.46 10.29 -0.98
N ARG A 640 5.96 9.38 -1.81
CA ARG A 640 6.48 9.69 -3.14
C ARG A 640 5.31 9.82 -4.11
N PHE A 641 5.07 11.02 -4.64
CA PHE A 641 4.09 11.22 -5.70
C PHE A 641 4.80 11.51 -7.04
N THR A 642 4.35 10.82 -8.08
CA THR A 642 4.94 10.91 -9.43
C THR A 642 4.12 11.75 -10.39
N ASP A 643 3.07 12.41 -9.90
CA ASP A 643 2.18 13.22 -10.72
C ASP A 643 2.94 14.27 -11.53
N VAL A 644 2.37 14.63 -12.68
CA VAL A 644 2.90 15.69 -13.54
C VAL A 644 2.07 16.94 -13.29
N ASN A 645 2.72 18.05 -12.96
CA ASN A 645 2.07 19.33 -12.76
C ASN A 645 2.82 20.43 -13.54
N LEU A 646 2.20 21.61 -13.64
CA LEU A 646 2.77 22.75 -14.34
C LEU A 646 4.11 23.22 -13.72
N GLN A 647 4.26 23.11 -12.40
CA GLN A 647 5.48 23.53 -11.71
C GLN A 647 6.71 22.73 -12.17
N HIS A 648 6.57 21.42 -12.43
CA HIS A 648 7.65 20.60 -12.99
C HIS A 648 8.15 21.15 -14.34
N SER A 649 7.22 21.42 -15.26
CA SER A 649 7.56 21.93 -16.59
C SER A 649 8.23 23.30 -16.52
N LEU A 650 7.70 24.22 -15.71
CA LEU A 650 8.28 25.55 -15.52
C LEU A 650 9.68 25.48 -14.90
N HIS A 651 9.92 24.55 -13.97
CA HIS A 651 11.22 24.37 -13.36
C HIS A 651 12.27 23.88 -14.37
N LEU A 652 11.91 22.94 -15.24
CA LEU A 652 12.84 22.43 -16.27
C LEU A 652 13.12 23.45 -17.37
N GLN A 653 12.09 24.17 -17.81
CA GLN A 653 12.19 25.08 -18.95
C GLN A 653 12.84 26.42 -18.59
N CYS A 654 12.53 26.96 -17.40
CA CYS A 654 12.78 28.37 -17.09
C CYS A 654 13.60 28.61 -15.81
N SER A 655 14.00 27.57 -15.06
CA SER A 655 14.76 27.81 -13.83
C SER A 655 16.14 28.39 -14.11
N SER A 656 16.58 29.31 -13.24
CA SER A 656 17.96 29.83 -13.25
C SER A 656 18.98 28.70 -13.08
N GLU A 657 18.62 27.65 -12.35
CA GLU A 657 19.46 26.49 -12.10
C GLU A 657 19.70 25.66 -13.37
N SER A 658 18.63 25.30 -14.11
CA SER A 658 18.75 24.66 -15.43
C SER A 658 19.61 25.49 -16.38
N ASN A 659 19.36 26.80 -16.48
CA ASN A 659 20.12 27.69 -17.35
C ASN A 659 21.59 27.79 -16.96
N ARG A 660 21.90 27.86 -15.66
CA ARG A 660 23.27 27.89 -15.12
C ARG A 660 24.05 26.65 -15.54
N LYS A 661 23.46 25.45 -15.42
CA LYS A 661 24.10 24.19 -15.83
C LYS A 661 24.34 24.10 -17.33
N LEU A 662 23.37 24.54 -18.14
CA LEU A 662 23.47 24.50 -19.61
C LEU A 662 24.54 25.47 -20.15
N THR A 663 24.70 26.62 -19.50
CA THR A 663 25.61 27.69 -19.94
C THR A 663 27.00 27.64 -19.28
N ALA A 664 27.26 26.67 -18.41
CA ALA A 664 28.54 26.54 -17.72
C ALA A 664 29.71 26.30 -18.68
N THR A 665 30.78 27.10 -18.53
CA THR A 665 31.98 27.05 -19.38
C THR A 665 32.92 25.86 -19.08
N TYR A 666 32.62 25.12 -18.01
CA TYR A 666 33.36 23.95 -17.54
C TYR A 666 32.53 22.65 -17.58
N GLY A 667 31.30 22.71 -18.11
CA GLY A 667 30.43 21.54 -18.24
C GLY A 667 30.84 20.58 -19.36
N ARG A 668 30.12 19.46 -19.45
CA ARG A 668 30.32 18.42 -20.48
C ARG A 668 30.21 19.00 -21.89
N LEU A 669 29.18 19.81 -22.15
CA LEU A 669 28.99 20.44 -23.45
C LEU A 669 30.19 21.33 -23.83
N ALA A 670 30.68 22.15 -22.90
CA ALA A 670 31.86 22.99 -23.14
C ALA A 670 33.11 22.17 -23.47
N GLY A 671 33.29 21.01 -22.81
CA GLY A 671 34.36 20.05 -23.15
C GLY A 671 34.17 19.42 -24.53
N MET A 672 32.95 19.00 -24.87
CA MET A 672 32.62 18.40 -26.17
C MET A 672 32.85 19.36 -27.33
N LEU A 673 32.48 20.64 -27.18
CA LEU A 673 32.65 21.64 -28.24
C LEU A 673 34.13 21.99 -28.53
N LYS A 674 35.03 21.75 -27.57
CA LYS A 674 36.48 21.89 -27.75
C LYS A 674 37.12 20.68 -28.45
N SER A 675 36.38 19.57 -28.58
CA SER A 675 36.88 18.37 -29.27
C SER A 675 36.88 18.57 -30.79
N LYS A 676 37.69 17.77 -31.50
CA LYS A 676 37.75 17.76 -32.99
C LYS A 676 36.61 16.95 -33.64
N LYS A 677 35.56 16.59 -32.89
CA LYS A 677 34.41 15.84 -33.40
C LYS A 677 33.58 16.69 -34.36
N THR A 678 33.04 16.05 -35.40
CA THR A 678 32.08 16.64 -36.33
C THR A 678 30.74 16.93 -35.65
N ASP A 679 29.91 17.79 -36.24
CA ASP A 679 28.60 18.11 -35.67
C ASP A 679 27.68 16.88 -35.59
N GLN A 680 27.86 15.93 -36.51
CA GLN A 680 27.16 14.65 -36.50
C GLN A 680 27.60 13.79 -35.30
N GLU A 681 28.90 13.62 -35.09
CA GLU A 681 29.43 12.85 -33.95
C GLU A 681 29.08 13.50 -32.60
N LEU A 682 29.06 14.82 -32.53
CA LEU A 682 28.61 15.55 -31.33
C LEU A 682 27.12 15.32 -31.05
N THR A 683 26.29 15.36 -32.09
CA THR A 683 24.85 15.09 -31.97
C THR A 683 24.62 13.65 -31.50
N ASP A 684 25.33 12.68 -32.08
CA ASP A 684 25.26 11.28 -31.66
C ASP A 684 25.64 11.07 -30.20
N GLU A 685 26.74 11.69 -29.78
CA GLU A 685 27.20 11.62 -28.40
C GLU A 685 26.17 12.22 -27.43
N LEU A 686 25.55 13.36 -27.77
CA LEU A 686 24.53 13.99 -26.93
C LEU A 686 23.29 13.11 -26.73
N PHE A 687 22.82 12.44 -27.79
CA PHE A 687 21.70 11.50 -27.69
C PHE A 687 22.05 10.26 -26.85
N LEU A 688 23.27 9.74 -27.00
CA LEU A 688 23.74 8.63 -26.15
C LEU A 688 23.79 9.03 -24.67
N ILE A 689 24.28 10.24 -24.36
CA ILE A 689 24.34 10.77 -22.99
C ILE A 689 22.93 11.03 -22.42
N ALA A 690 22.04 11.66 -23.19
CA ALA A 690 20.73 12.08 -22.71
C ALA A 690 19.75 10.90 -22.59
N VAL A 691 19.60 10.13 -23.67
CA VAL A 691 18.53 9.14 -23.83
C VAL A 691 19.04 7.71 -24.09
N GLY A 692 20.36 7.47 -24.04
CA GLY A 692 20.91 6.11 -24.10
C GLY A 692 20.77 5.40 -25.44
N ARG A 693 20.58 6.15 -26.54
CA ARG A 693 20.49 5.63 -27.92
C ARG A 693 21.03 6.63 -28.92
N LEU A 694 21.24 6.20 -30.16
CA LEU A 694 21.51 7.11 -31.28
C LEU A 694 20.24 7.88 -31.69
N PRO A 695 20.37 9.09 -32.25
CA PRO A 695 19.24 9.82 -32.83
C PRO A 695 18.71 9.08 -34.05
N LYS A 696 17.39 9.12 -34.23
CA LYS A 696 16.73 8.73 -35.48
C LYS A 696 17.17 9.67 -36.60
N ASP A 697 17.05 9.23 -37.85
CA ASP A 697 17.48 10.03 -39.00
C ASP A 697 16.79 11.40 -39.07
N THR A 698 15.51 11.46 -38.70
CA THR A 698 14.74 12.71 -38.61
C THR A 698 15.26 13.62 -37.49
N GLU A 699 15.49 13.07 -36.30
CA GLU A 699 16.03 13.82 -35.14
C GLU A 699 17.42 14.38 -35.45
N ARG A 700 18.28 13.57 -36.07
CA ARG A 700 19.62 13.95 -36.52
C ARG A 700 19.57 15.08 -37.53
N ALA A 701 18.76 14.94 -38.57
CA ALA A 701 18.61 15.96 -39.61
C ALA A 701 18.12 17.30 -39.03
N THR A 702 17.13 17.26 -38.11
CA THR A 702 16.64 18.46 -37.42
C THR A 702 17.72 19.14 -36.58
N CYS A 703 18.50 18.36 -35.80
CA CYS A 703 19.58 18.92 -34.98
C CYS A 703 20.68 19.56 -35.86
N LEU A 704 21.10 18.88 -36.92
CA LEU A 704 22.14 19.40 -37.83
C LEU A 704 21.67 20.66 -38.56
N ALA A 705 20.42 20.70 -39.03
CA ALA A 705 19.85 21.90 -39.64
C ALA A 705 19.78 23.08 -38.65
N HIS A 706 19.47 22.82 -37.37
CA HIS A 706 19.48 23.84 -36.34
C HIS A 706 20.89 24.40 -36.08
N VAL A 707 21.92 23.54 -36.02
CA VAL A 707 23.30 23.99 -35.87
C VAL A 707 23.76 24.81 -37.08
N GLN A 708 23.42 24.36 -38.30
CA GLN A 708 23.79 25.05 -39.55
C GLN A 708 23.14 26.43 -39.71
N SER A 709 21.94 26.64 -39.16
CA SER A 709 21.25 27.94 -39.23
C SER A 709 21.82 29.01 -38.30
N HIS A 710 22.84 28.69 -37.50
CA HIS A 710 23.46 29.55 -36.49
C HIS A 710 24.91 29.90 -36.87
N THR A 711 25.08 30.84 -37.81
CA THR A 711 26.33 31.05 -38.61
C THR A 711 27.45 31.91 -37.98
N GLU A 712 27.29 32.48 -36.79
CA GLU A 712 28.35 33.24 -36.10
C GLU A 712 29.08 32.36 -35.07
N ALA A 713 30.38 32.62 -34.81
CA ALA A 713 31.24 31.76 -33.98
C ALA A 713 30.72 31.54 -32.53
N ASP A 714 30.05 32.53 -31.93
CA ASP A 714 29.41 32.41 -30.61
C ASP A 714 28.05 31.68 -30.65
N ARG A 715 27.45 31.48 -31.83
CA ARG A 715 26.12 30.84 -31.98
C ARG A 715 26.16 29.31 -32.05
N ARG A 716 27.30 28.68 -32.41
CA ARG A 716 27.42 27.20 -32.40
C ARG A 716 27.20 26.64 -30.99
N THR A 717 27.81 27.28 -29.99
CA THR A 717 27.59 26.92 -28.57
C THR A 717 26.13 27.05 -28.18
N SER A 718 25.49 28.17 -28.53
CA SER A 718 24.07 28.41 -28.24
C SER A 718 23.14 27.40 -28.94
N ALA A 719 23.44 27.01 -30.18
CA ALA A 719 22.67 25.98 -30.90
C ALA A 719 22.73 24.63 -30.17
N TYR A 720 23.90 24.23 -29.68
CA TYR A 720 23.99 23.00 -28.89
C TYR A 720 23.37 23.13 -27.48
N GLN A 721 23.44 24.30 -26.85
CA GLN A 721 22.70 24.56 -25.61
C GLN A 721 21.20 24.38 -25.81
N ASN A 722 20.64 24.87 -26.93
CA ASN A 722 19.24 24.65 -27.29
C ASN A 722 18.92 23.17 -27.52
N ILE A 723 19.82 22.41 -28.15
CA ILE A 723 19.64 20.96 -28.35
C ILE A 723 19.63 20.23 -27.00
N VAL A 724 20.57 20.52 -26.11
CA VAL A 724 20.62 19.90 -24.77
C VAL A 724 19.38 20.28 -23.96
N TRP A 725 18.96 21.55 -24.01
CA TRP A 725 17.72 22.02 -23.39
C TRP A 725 16.49 21.27 -23.94
N ALA A 726 16.40 21.09 -25.26
CA ALA A 726 15.30 20.36 -25.89
C ALA A 726 15.29 18.89 -25.45
N LEU A 727 16.44 18.21 -25.48
CA LEU A 727 16.59 16.81 -25.04
C LEU A 727 16.17 16.64 -23.57
N MET A 728 16.64 17.51 -22.69
CA MET A 728 16.32 17.50 -21.25
C MET A 728 14.80 17.67 -20.99
N ASN A 729 14.08 18.32 -21.89
CA ASN A 729 12.63 18.54 -21.78
C ASN A 729 11.77 17.50 -22.53
N THR A 730 12.39 16.49 -23.17
CA THR A 730 11.64 15.42 -23.83
C THR A 730 11.01 14.46 -22.83
N LYS A 731 9.88 13.84 -23.21
CA LYS A 731 9.30 12.74 -22.43
C LYS A 731 10.28 11.57 -22.28
N GLU A 732 11.12 11.32 -23.29
CA GLU A 732 12.10 10.23 -23.27
C GLU A 732 13.20 10.43 -22.22
N PHE A 733 13.60 11.69 -21.98
CA PHE A 733 14.53 12.03 -20.91
C PHE A 733 13.86 11.94 -19.53
N LEU A 734 12.63 12.47 -19.42
CA LEU A 734 11.91 12.63 -18.15
C LEU A 734 11.24 11.35 -17.64
N PHE A 735 11.03 10.34 -18.50
CA PHE A 735 10.34 9.10 -18.17
C PHE A 735 11.21 7.88 -18.46
N ASN A 736 11.18 6.91 -17.55
CA ASN A 736 11.59 5.55 -17.85
C ASN A 736 10.46 4.83 -18.60
N HIS A 737 10.80 4.09 -19.67
CA HIS A 737 9.84 3.52 -20.61
C HIS A 737 10.28 2.18 -21.18
#